data_AF-A0AAJ5MLN3-F1
#
_entry.id   AF-A0AAJ5MLN3-F1
#
_cell.length_a   1.000
_cell.length_b   1.000
_cell.length_c   1.000
_cell.angle_alpha   90.00
_cell.angle_beta   90.00
_cell.angle_gamma   90.00
#
_symmetry.space_group_name_H-M   'P 1'
#
loop_
_entity.id
_entity.type
_entity.pdbx_description
1 polymer ?
#
loop_
_entity_poly.entity_id
_entity_poly.type
_entity_poly.pdbx_seq_one_letter_code
_entity_poly.pdbx_strand_id
1 'polypeptide(L)'
;MDVRCDQLKTLTGTLCLAFATGLPLSAAAAYQDTGRLGDPASWRSVEYQQDWGLERMQASQAYAAGFTGAGVSIGALDSGFDPAHPEASPGRFHAVTATGQYLDGTPFSVSGVLNGANDSHGTHVTGTMGAARDGVGMHGVAFNAQVYVGNTNKNDKFLFGTDPDPRYFKAVYDALVDAGARAINNSWGSQPKDVSYQTLGDLRAAYAQHFQQATWLDAAGDVARRGVINVFSAGNSGYANASVRSALPYFQPELEGHWLAVSGLDKNNQQKYNQCGIAKYWCLATPGAAITSTVPGGGYATYNGTSMAAPHATGALAVVMERYPYLNNQQALQVLLTTSRQLDGSPTQAPSERVGWGVPDLGRALHGPGQLLGEFNVNLERGQGDSWSNGISDQALVQRQAEDVAERQAWQQTLKDRGWEHGLAEGASQQDRSDYALGIARDAAAAQRVYQGSLVKSGAGWLVLSGDSSYRGPTRVDGGLLAVNGSLQSAVTVNAGGTVGGNGRVGALIANAGGVVAPGNSIGTLNVAGNLDLQPGSTYQVELSPAASDRLVVDGQASVAGANLSLVPQARPNLLAGGPVTSLVGRQFDILQAAGGVDGRFAQVQPGYLFLGTVLDYSANGVQLDVTRSATTFDSVAATPNQLASGAAIERLGPGNPVYESLLLSTSADQVRDGLRQLAGEIYPALDSMLLSQGSVLRDALGERVQGAALPANAPGTTAPETGSTQLWLKGLGSWGRIEGVQGSESYTSSLGGMLLGLDRDFDEQTRAGLAAGYSDSSLGMGGSHSRATVDSYHLGAYVRHDVDQLRLSLGGSYSWHRAEVRRDLAYAEVSGRQRARIDARSQQLFAEAAYRLALPAVQLEPFANLTYQHLDRDGFHEKGDAAALQAGDEQRDAWLSTLGLRGRQQWQVGPQQDLQLAASLGWQHRLSGTQDREHLAFADSDLPFRLETAPALRDAALVGLQARVGLTRDLDLSLDYQGRLASREQQHGAGLNLQWRF
;
A
#
# COMPACT_ATOMS: atom_id res chain seq x y z
N MET A 1 -19.70 45.81 -9.73
CA MET A 1 -19.27 44.89 -10.79
C MET A 1 -19.29 43.49 -10.18
N ASP A 2 -20.41 42.78 -10.08
CA ASP A 2 -21.45 42.42 -11.06
C ASP A 2 -21.07 41.21 -11.92
N VAL A 3 -22.03 40.27 -12.04
CA VAL A 3 -22.13 39.07 -12.92
C VAL A 3 -21.39 37.80 -12.42
N ARG A 4 -22.03 36.77 -11.81
CA ARG A 4 -23.06 35.77 -12.21
C ARG A 4 -22.49 34.44 -12.78
N CYS A 5 -23.17 33.35 -12.40
CA CYS A 5 -23.36 32.06 -13.13
C CYS A 5 -22.11 31.18 -13.33
N ASP A 6 -22.07 29.86 -13.13
CA ASP A 6 -23.02 28.76 -12.97
C ASP A 6 -22.30 27.71 -12.07
N GLN A 7 -22.92 26.83 -11.28
CA GLN A 7 -23.74 25.70 -11.71
C GLN A 7 -24.51 25.11 -10.51
N LEU A 8 -25.83 25.08 -10.65
CA LEU A 8 -26.77 24.31 -9.84
C LEU A 8 -27.85 23.89 -10.84
N LYS A 9 -27.84 22.61 -11.27
CA LYS A 9 -28.95 21.89 -11.93
C LYS A 9 -28.49 20.52 -12.45
N THR A 10 -28.74 19.47 -11.68
CA THR A 10 -29.19 18.16 -12.18
C THR A 10 -29.51 17.26 -11.00
N LEU A 11 -30.80 17.05 -10.73
CA LEU A 11 -31.43 15.78 -10.29
C LEU A 11 -32.80 16.10 -9.72
N THR A 12 -33.79 16.22 -10.60
CA THR A 12 -35.20 16.00 -10.28
C THR A 12 -35.97 15.87 -11.59
N GLY A 13 -36.64 14.73 -11.78
CA GLY A 13 -37.71 14.58 -12.76
C GLY A 13 -37.45 13.56 -13.85
N THR A 14 -37.77 12.29 -13.61
CA THR A 14 -38.48 11.49 -14.62
C THR A 14 -39.30 10.39 -13.93
N LEU A 15 -40.59 10.67 -13.74
CA LEU A 15 -41.63 9.67 -13.53
C LEU A 15 -42.73 9.95 -14.57
N CYS A 16 -43.21 8.87 -15.19
CA CYS A 16 -44.44 8.74 -15.98
C CYS A 16 -44.49 9.23 -17.44
N LEU A 17 -44.42 8.26 -18.36
CA LEU A 17 -45.24 8.03 -19.56
C LEU A 17 -44.60 6.80 -20.27
N ALA A 18 -45.27 5.76 -20.74
CA ALA A 18 -46.66 5.36 -20.77
C ALA A 18 -46.70 3.85 -21.06
N PHE A 19 -47.77 3.20 -20.60
CA PHE A 19 -48.16 1.86 -21.01
C PHE A 19 -48.37 1.75 -22.53
N ALA A 20 -47.79 0.73 -23.16
CA ALA A 20 -48.35 0.08 -24.34
C ALA A 20 -47.92 -1.39 -24.38
N THR A 21 -48.92 -2.25 -24.46
CA THR A 21 -48.92 -3.71 -24.32
C THR A 21 -48.29 -4.44 -25.51
N GLY A 22 -47.50 -5.48 -25.22
CA GLY A 22 -47.08 -6.51 -26.17
C GLY A 22 -46.63 -7.78 -25.45
N LEU A 23 -47.53 -8.77 -25.38
CA LEU A 23 -47.39 -10.22 -25.16
C LEU A 23 -46.23 -10.75 -24.27
N PRO A 24 -46.50 -11.54 -23.22
CA PRO A 24 -45.47 -12.11 -22.37
C PRO A 24 -44.76 -13.24 -23.13
N LEU A 25 -43.55 -12.97 -23.62
CA LEU A 25 -42.54 -14.02 -23.65
C LEU A 25 -42.06 -14.14 -22.21
N SER A 26 -42.33 -15.29 -21.59
CA SER A 26 -41.78 -15.66 -20.28
C SER A 26 -40.26 -15.55 -20.33
N ALA A 27 -39.72 -14.40 -19.93
CA ALA A 27 -38.34 -14.32 -19.48
C ALA A 27 -38.29 -15.16 -18.20
N ALA A 28 -37.80 -16.39 -18.33
CA ALA A 28 -37.40 -17.16 -17.16
C ALA A 28 -36.51 -16.25 -16.32
N ALA A 29 -36.88 -16.04 -15.06
CA ALA A 29 -36.01 -15.33 -14.13
C ALA A 29 -34.63 -16.00 -14.20
N ALA A 30 -33.59 -15.23 -14.52
CA ALA A 30 -32.23 -15.76 -14.54
C ALA A 30 -31.95 -16.42 -13.18
N TYR A 31 -31.43 -17.65 -13.20
CA TYR A 31 -31.09 -18.37 -11.98
C TYR A 31 -30.18 -17.50 -11.10
N GLN A 32 -30.53 -17.41 -9.82
CA GLN A 32 -29.74 -16.71 -8.83
C GLN A 32 -29.07 -17.75 -7.94
N ASP A 33 -27.75 -17.90 -8.06
CA ASP A 33 -26.99 -18.82 -7.22
C ASP A 33 -27.15 -18.42 -5.74
N THR A 34 -27.51 -19.40 -4.92
CA THR A 34 -27.71 -19.21 -3.48
C THR A 34 -26.41 -19.33 -2.68
N GLY A 35 -25.29 -19.68 -3.34
CA GLY A 35 -23.97 -19.78 -2.72
C GLY A 35 -23.50 -18.46 -2.11
N ARG A 36 -22.98 -18.52 -0.89
CA ARG A 36 -22.41 -17.39 -0.15
C ARG A 36 -20.97 -17.69 0.21
N LEU A 37 -20.08 -16.75 -0.08
CA LEU A 37 -18.67 -16.85 0.32
C LEU A 37 -18.56 -16.98 1.84
N GLY A 38 -17.65 -17.84 2.30
CA GLY A 38 -17.44 -18.16 3.72
C GLY A 38 -18.47 -19.10 4.35
N ASP A 39 -19.53 -19.53 3.63
CA ASP A 39 -20.57 -20.43 4.14
C ASP A 39 -20.70 -21.70 3.27
N PRO A 40 -19.93 -22.77 3.54
CA PRO A 40 -20.00 -24.03 2.81
C PRO A 40 -21.40 -24.65 2.74
N ALA A 41 -22.25 -24.45 3.75
CA ALA A 41 -23.59 -25.04 3.75
C ALA A 41 -24.49 -24.42 2.66
N SER A 42 -24.29 -23.14 2.35
CA SER A 42 -25.06 -22.44 1.31
C SER A 42 -24.84 -22.98 -0.12
N TRP A 43 -23.74 -23.71 -0.35
CA TRP A 43 -23.40 -24.30 -1.65
C TRP A 43 -24.01 -25.69 -1.86
N ARG A 44 -24.55 -26.31 -0.80
CA ARG A 44 -25.15 -27.66 -0.84
C ARG A 44 -26.59 -27.67 -1.33
N SER A 45 -26.83 -27.02 -2.47
CA SER A 45 -28.13 -26.92 -3.14
C SER A 45 -28.70 -28.29 -3.58
N VAL A 46 -29.96 -28.33 -4.03
CA VAL A 46 -30.58 -29.56 -4.57
C VAL A 46 -29.79 -30.12 -5.76
N GLU A 47 -29.28 -29.22 -6.61
CA GLU A 47 -28.41 -29.53 -7.75
C GLU A 47 -27.08 -30.16 -7.31
N TYR A 48 -26.41 -29.57 -6.29
CA TYR A 48 -25.20 -30.14 -5.68
C TYR A 48 -25.43 -31.55 -5.12
N GLN A 49 -26.61 -31.80 -4.56
CA GLN A 49 -26.95 -33.11 -3.96
C GLN A 49 -27.23 -34.21 -5.00
N GLN A 50 -27.37 -33.88 -6.29
CA GLN A 50 -27.56 -34.89 -7.33
C GLN A 50 -26.30 -35.73 -7.59
N ASP A 51 -25.13 -35.20 -7.24
CA ASP A 51 -23.88 -35.94 -7.24
C ASP A 51 -23.29 -35.99 -5.83
N TRP A 52 -23.43 -37.15 -5.19
CA TRP A 52 -22.88 -37.39 -3.84
C TRP A 52 -21.36 -37.22 -3.80
N GLY A 53 -20.70 -37.28 -4.96
CA GLY A 53 -19.27 -37.15 -5.07
C GLY A 53 -18.73 -35.77 -4.70
N LEU A 54 -19.53 -34.73 -4.92
CA LEU A 54 -19.21 -33.36 -4.53
C LEU A 54 -19.03 -33.25 -3.01
N GLU A 55 -19.96 -33.82 -2.23
CA GLU A 55 -19.86 -33.85 -0.77
C GLU A 55 -18.71 -34.72 -0.29
N ARG A 56 -18.51 -35.88 -0.95
CA ARG A 56 -17.43 -36.81 -0.57
C ARG A 56 -16.04 -36.20 -0.70
N MET A 57 -15.84 -35.31 -1.68
CA MET A 57 -14.59 -34.61 -1.92
C MET A 57 -14.50 -33.23 -1.25
N GLN A 58 -15.51 -32.87 -0.44
CA GLN A 58 -15.58 -31.56 0.25
C GLN A 58 -15.62 -30.37 -0.72
N ALA A 59 -16.25 -30.50 -1.90
CA ALA A 59 -16.26 -29.45 -2.92
C ALA A 59 -16.90 -28.14 -2.44
N SER A 60 -17.92 -28.21 -1.58
CA SER A 60 -18.54 -27.01 -0.99
C SER A 60 -17.57 -26.11 -0.20
N GLN A 61 -16.48 -26.67 0.34
CA GLN A 61 -15.45 -25.89 1.03
C GLN A 61 -14.70 -24.98 0.04
N ALA A 62 -14.35 -25.52 -1.13
CA ALA A 62 -13.71 -24.76 -2.19
C ALA A 62 -14.63 -23.68 -2.76
N TYR A 63 -15.89 -24.02 -3.01
CA TYR A 63 -16.87 -23.06 -3.52
C TYR A 63 -17.11 -21.90 -2.54
N ALA A 64 -17.21 -22.19 -1.24
CA ALA A 64 -17.31 -21.14 -0.22
C ALA A 64 -16.06 -20.26 -0.12
N ALA A 65 -14.89 -20.78 -0.49
CA ALA A 65 -13.68 -19.99 -0.61
C ALA A 65 -13.55 -19.26 -1.96
N GLY A 66 -14.51 -19.43 -2.87
CA GLY A 66 -14.58 -18.77 -4.18
C GLY A 66 -13.96 -19.55 -5.34
N PHE A 67 -13.48 -20.78 -5.12
CA PHE A 67 -12.81 -21.59 -6.15
C PHE A 67 -13.79 -22.58 -6.78
N THR A 68 -13.97 -22.49 -8.10
CA THR A 68 -15.02 -23.18 -8.89
C THR A 68 -14.49 -23.78 -10.19
N GLY A 69 -13.16 -23.75 -10.39
CA GLY A 69 -12.45 -24.06 -11.63
C GLY A 69 -12.25 -22.87 -12.56
N ALA A 70 -12.61 -21.64 -12.15
CA ALA A 70 -12.61 -20.49 -13.04
C ALA A 70 -11.20 -20.15 -13.56
N GLY A 71 -11.10 -19.78 -14.84
CA GLY A 71 -9.81 -19.45 -15.47
C GLY A 71 -8.89 -20.65 -15.76
N VAL A 72 -9.28 -21.88 -15.39
CA VAL A 72 -8.51 -23.09 -15.67
C VAL A 72 -9.06 -23.79 -16.92
N SER A 73 -8.15 -24.23 -17.78
CA SER A 73 -8.46 -25.00 -18.98
C SER A 73 -8.16 -26.48 -18.75
N ILE A 74 -9.18 -27.33 -18.86
CA ILE A 74 -9.10 -28.79 -18.77
C ILE A 74 -9.61 -29.44 -20.05
N GLY A 75 -9.05 -30.59 -20.37
CA GLY A 75 -9.38 -31.39 -21.54
C GLY A 75 -10.17 -32.65 -21.18
N ALA A 76 -10.97 -33.11 -22.12
CA ALA A 76 -11.62 -34.41 -22.08
C ALA A 76 -11.43 -35.11 -23.42
N LEU A 77 -10.89 -36.33 -23.40
CA LEU A 77 -10.93 -37.24 -24.53
C LEU A 77 -11.93 -38.34 -24.20
N ASP A 78 -13.00 -38.45 -24.99
CA ASP A 78 -14.00 -39.52 -24.88
C ASP A 78 -14.73 -39.73 -26.22
N SER A 79 -15.94 -40.25 -26.22
CA SER A 79 -16.85 -40.38 -27.36
C SER A 79 -17.50 -39.04 -27.77
N GLY A 80 -16.83 -37.91 -27.58
CA GLY A 80 -17.35 -36.57 -27.87
C GLY A 80 -18.47 -36.11 -26.93
N PHE A 81 -18.92 -34.87 -27.07
CA PHE A 81 -19.99 -34.29 -26.23
C PHE A 81 -21.11 -33.66 -27.04
N ASP A 82 -22.28 -33.53 -26.43
CA ASP A 82 -23.43 -32.81 -27.00
C ASP A 82 -23.36 -31.31 -26.68
N PRO A 83 -22.98 -30.44 -27.65
CA PRO A 83 -22.90 -28.99 -27.42
C PRO A 83 -24.26 -28.31 -27.30
N ALA A 84 -25.36 -29.02 -27.61
CA ALA A 84 -26.71 -28.49 -27.43
C ALA A 84 -27.27 -28.73 -26.03
N HIS A 85 -26.55 -29.47 -25.17
CA HIS A 85 -26.95 -29.68 -23.79
C HIS A 85 -26.95 -28.33 -23.03
N PRO A 86 -28.01 -27.98 -22.27
CA PRO A 86 -28.07 -26.70 -21.54
C PRO A 86 -26.88 -26.46 -20.60
N GLU A 87 -26.42 -27.51 -19.92
CA GLU A 87 -25.23 -27.49 -19.05
C GLU A 87 -23.90 -27.21 -19.76
N ALA A 88 -23.84 -27.44 -21.08
CA ALA A 88 -22.64 -27.30 -21.90
C ALA A 88 -22.58 -25.90 -22.54
N SER A 89 -22.49 -24.85 -21.71
CA SER A 89 -22.48 -23.46 -22.17
C SER A 89 -21.40 -23.22 -23.25
N PRO A 90 -21.75 -22.62 -24.41
CA PRO A 90 -20.78 -22.34 -25.49
C PRO A 90 -19.62 -21.43 -25.10
N GLY A 91 -19.75 -20.67 -24.00
CA GLY A 91 -18.66 -19.84 -23.47
C GLY A 91 -17.64 -20.61 -22.62
N ARG A 92 -17.90 -21.89 -22.33
CA ARG A 92 -17.04 -22.74 -21.49
C ARG A 92 -16.67 -24.07 -22.16
N PHE A 93 -17.57 -24.64 -22.95
CA PHE A 93 -17.33 -25.92 -23.62
C PHE A 93 -16.90 -25.69 -25.07
N HIS A 94 -15.74 -26.24 -25.41
CA HIS A 94 -15.09 -26.02 -26.70
C HIS A 94 -14.74 -27.36 -27.34
N ALA A 95 -15.29 -27.64 -28.52
CA ALA A 95 -14.87 -28.80 -29.30
C ALA A 95 -13.53 -28.49 -30.00
N VAL A 96 -12.50 -29.31 -29.77
CA VAL A 96 -11.27 -29.24 -30.59
C VAL A 96 -11.42 -30.13 -31.82
N THR A 97 -10.73 -29.79 -32.92
CA THR A 97 -10.79 -30.58 -34.16
C THR A 97 -9.44 -31.22 -34.44
N ALA A 98 -9.41 -32.55 -34.47
CA ALA A 98 -8.24 -33.32 -34.86
C ALA A 98 -8.23 -33.52 -36.39
N THR A 99 -7.14 -33.14 -37.05
CA THR A 99 -6.98 -33.29 -38.51
C THR A 99 -5.67 -34.01 -38.83
N GLY A 100 -5.67 -34.83 -39.87
CA GLY A 100 -4.49 -35.60 -40.26
C GLY A 100 -4.81 -36.77 -41.18
N GLN A 101 -3.95 -37.78 -41.15
CA GLN A 101 -4.14 -39.04 -41.86
C GLN A 101 -3.90 -40.22 -40.91
N TYR A 102 -4.77 -41.23 -40.98
CA TYR A 102 -4.58 -42.52 -40.33
C TYR A 102 -3.30 -43.20 -40.86
N LEU A 103 -2.86 -44.28 -40.20
CA LEU A 103 -1.70 -45.08 -40.63
C LEU A 103 -1.89 -45.65 -42.05
N ASP A 104 -3.12 -45.97 -42.43
CA ASP A 104 -3.48 -46.47 -43.76
C ASP A 104 -3.52 -45.39 -44.87
N GLY A 105 -3.26 -44.12 -44.50
CA GLY A 105 -3.26 -42.97 -45.41
C GLY A 105 -4.62 -42.27 -45.56
N THR A 106 -5.69 -42.79 -44.97
CA THR A 106 -7.02 -42.18 -45.03
C THR A 106 -7.04 -40.84 -44.27
N PRO A 107 -7.48 -39.73 -44.87
CA PRO A 107 -7.57 -38.44 -44.17
C PRO A 107 -8.69 -38.45 -43.13
N PHE A 108 -8.49 -37.73 -42.03
CA PHE A 108 -9.51 -37.47 -41.01
C PHE A 108 -9.58 -36.00 -40.65
N SER A 109 -10.79 -35.57 -40.27
CA SER A 109 -11.09 -34.28 -39.65
C SER A 109 -12.26 -34.49 -38.69
N VAL A 110 -11.96 -34.71 -37.42
CA VAL A 110 -12.96 -35.09 -36.41
C VAL A 110 -13.03 -34.02 -35.33
N SER A 111 -14.23 -33.46 -35.15
CA SER A 111 -14.54 -32.52 -34.07
C SER A 111 -14.84 -33.25 -32.76
N GLY A 112 -14.56 -32.59 -31.64
CA GLY A 112 -14.98 -32.97 -30.28
C GLY A 112 -16.48 -33.17 -30.09
N VAL A 113 -17.30 -32.67 -31.02
CA VAL A 113 -18.76 -32.84 -30.99
C VAL A 113 -19.14 -34.31 -31.22
N LEU A 114 -20.14 -34.76 -30.47
CA LEU A 114 -20.80 -36.06 -30.63
C LEU A 114 -21.23 -36.30 -32.08
N ASN A 115 -20.89 -37.46 -32.64
CA ASN A 115 -21.23 -37.85 -34.01
C ASN A 115 -21.82 -39.27 -34.07
N GLY A 116 -22.14 -39.76 -35.28
CA GLY A 116 -22.81 -41.06 -35.48
C GLY A 116 -22.01 -42.30 -35.03
N ALA A 117 -20.71 -42.17 -34.75
CA ALA A 117 -19.88 -43.26 -34.21
C ALA A 117 -19.90 -43.33 -32.68
N ASN A 118 -20.47 -42.34 -32.01
CA ASN A 118 -20.39 -42.14 -30.57
C ASN A 118 -21.66 -42.60 -29.84
N ASP A 119 -21.57 -42.71 -28.51
CA ASP A 119 -22.70 -42.95 -27.61
C ASP A 119 -22.82 -41.79 -26.59
N SER A 120 -23.68 -41.94 -25.58
CA SER A 120 -23.91 -40.91 -24.57
C SER A 120 -22.79 -40.76 -23.54
N HIS A 121 -21.75 -41.60 -23.58
CA HIS A 121 -20.76 -41.70 -22.53
C HIS A 121 -19.92 -40.42 -22.39
N GLY A 122 -19.46 -39.85 -23.50
CA GLY A 122 -18.61 -38.66 -23.48
C GLY A 122 -19.31 -37.43 -22.92
N THR A 123 -20.59 -37.21 -23.28
CA THR A 123 -21.42 -36.15 -22.68
C THR A 123 -21.51 -36.33 -21.15
N HIS A 124 -21.68 -37.55 -20.65
CA HIS A 124 -21.74 -37.85 -19.20
C HIS A 124 -20.41 -37.56 -18.48
N VAL A 125 -19.30 -37.97 -19.09
CA VAL A 125 -17.95 -37.67 -18.59
C VAL A 125 -17.71 -36.17 -18.50
N THR A 126 -18.04 -35.42 -19.57
CA THR A 126 -17.83 -33.97 -19.61
C THR A 126 -18.76 -33.20 -18.66
N GLY A 127 -19.98 -33.69 -18.42
CA GLY A 127 -20.87 -33.11 -17.41
C GLY A 127 -20.33 -33.27 -16.00
N THR A 128 -19.78 -34.45 -15.67
CA THR A 128 -19.25 -34.76 -14.33
C THR A 128 -18.11 -33.81 -13.94
N MET A 129 -17.29 -33.41 -14.92
CA MET A 129 -16.21 -32.44 -14.68
C MET A 129 -16.69 -30.98 -14.65
N GLY A 130 -17.63 -30.57 -15.52
CA GLY A 130 -17.86 -29.14 -15.79
C GLY A 130 -19.27 -28.72 -16.19
N ALA A 131 -20.31 -29.55 -15.98
CA ALA A 131 -21.70 -29.12 -16.13
C ALA A 131 -21.97 -27.81 -15.36
N ALA A 132 -22.87 -26.98 -15.88
CA ALA A 132 -23.12 -25.65 -15.33
C ALA A 132 -23.75 -25.75 -13.94
N ARG A 133 -23.63 -24.66 -13.19
CA ARG A 133 -24.34 -24.48 -11.94
C ARG A 133 -25.45 -23.46 -12.17
N ASP A 134 -26.62 -23.95 -12.54
CA ASP A 134 -27.77 -23.13 -12.97
C ASP A 134 -29.08 -23.48 -12.23
N GLY A 135 -28.99 -24.37 -11.24
CA GLY A 135 -30.13 -24.80 -10.43
C GLY A 135 -30.98 -25.89 -11.07
N VAL A 136 -30.62 -26.40 -12.24
CA VAL A 136 -31.30 -27.50 -12.93
C VAL A 136 -30.43 -28.75 -12.90
N GLY A 137 -31.04 -29.91 -12.68
CA GLY A 137 -30.31 -31.19 -12.75
C GLY A 137 -29.13 -31.27 -11.79
N MET A 138 -27.92 -31.39 -12.33
CA MET A 138 -26.65 -31.55 -11.59
C MET A 138 -25.59 -30.61 -12.16
N HIS A 139 -24.57 -30.29 -11.35
CA HIS A 139 -23.42 -29.53 -11.81
C HIS A 139 -22.11 -30.31 -11.67
N GLY A 140 -21.11 -29.95 -12.49
CA GLY A 140 -19.78 -30.55 -12.42
C GLY A 140 -18.96 -30.07 -11.22
N VAL A 141 -17.84 -30.75 -10.94
CA VAL A 141 -16.92 -30.35 -9.86
C VAL A 141 -16.26 -28.98 -10.14
N ALA A 142 -15.95 -28.69 -11.40
CA ALA A 142 -15.33 -27.45 -11.84
C ALA A 142 -16.28 -26.71 -12.80
N PHE A 143 -17.46 -26.35 -12.30
CA PHE A 143 -18.57 -25.80 -13.10
C PHE A 143 -18.26 -24.46 -13.80
N ASN A 144 -17.14 -23.79 -13.46
CA ASN A 144 -16.66 -22.58 -14.14
C ASN A 144 -15.37 -22.76 -14.96
N ALA A 145 -14.83 -23.98 -15.06
CA ALA A 145 -13.67 -24.26 -15.91
C ALA A 145 -13.99 -24.16 -17.40
N GLN A 146 -12.94 -23.92 -18.20
CA GLN A 146 -12.96 -24.07 -19.65
C GLN A 146 -12.71 -25.55 -19.99
N VAL A 147 -13.67 -26.18 -20.66
CA VAL A 147 -13.66 -27.62 -20.97
C VAL A 147 -13.45 -27.80 -22.47
N TYR A 148 -12.28 -28.31 -22.85
CA TYR A 148 -11.92 -28.63 -24.23
C TYR A 148 -12.14 -30.11 -24.49
N VAL A 149 -12.95 -30.45 -25.48
CA VAL A 149 -13.35 -31.85 -25.73
C VAL A 149 -12.79 -32.33 -27.05
N GLY A 150 -12.04 -33.42 -27.00
CA GLY A 150 -11.61 -34.23 -28.12
C GLY A 150 -12.47 -35.49 -28.24
N ASN A 151 -12.51 -36.06 -29.44
CA ASN A 151 -13.34 -37.22 -29.75
C ASN A 151 -12.46 -38.42 -30.13
N THR A 152 -12.75 -39.60 -29.60
CA THR A 152 -12.12 -40.87 -29.99
C THR A 152 -12.58 -41.37 -31.36
N ASN A 153 -13.64 -40.77 -31.90
CA ASN A 153 -14.40 -41.20 -33.08
C ASN A 153 -14.91 -42.65 -32.97
N LYS A 154 -15.18 -43.07 -31.73
CA LYS A 154 -15.66 -44.40 -31.34
C LYS A 154 -16.68 -44.28 -30.20
N ASN A 155 -17.29 -45.41 -29.84
CA ASN A 155 -18.16 -45.54 -28.66
C ASN A 155 -17.40 -46.23 -27.50
N ASP A 156 -18.02 -46.35 -26.33
CA ASP A 156 -17.35 -46.86 -25.13
C ASP A 156 -17.02 -48.38 -25.19
N LYS A 157 -17.61 -49.10 -26.15
CA LYS A 157 -17.31 -50.53 -26.40
C LYS A 157 -16.01 -50.77 -27.17
N PHE A 158 -15.40 -49.70 -27.69
CA PHE A 158 -14.12 -49.77 -28.40
C PHE A 158 -12.99 -50.27 -27.49
N LEU A 159 -12.13 -51.15 -28.00
CA LEU A 159 -11.04 -51.75 -27.21
C LEU A 159 -9.78 -50.90 -27.25
N PHE A 160 -9.26 -50.50 -26.09
CA PHE A 160 -8.06 -49.65 -25.98
C PHE A 160 -6.72 -50.40 -26.05
N GLY A 161 -6.68 -51.58 -26.70
CA GLY A 161 -5.45 -52.36 -26.88
C GLY A 161 -4.43 -51.66 -27.80
N THR A 162 -3.73 -52.42 -28.65
CA THR A 162 -2.76 -51.86 -29.61
C THR A 162 -3.41 -51.33 -30.90
N ASP A 163 -4.67 -51.69 -31.17
CA ASP A 163 -5.44 -51.31 -32.36
C ASP A 163 -5.73 -49.80 -32.57
N PRO A 164 -5.91 -48.95 -31.53
CA PRO A 164 -6.21 -47.53 -31.74
C PRO A 164 -5.11 -46.82 -32.55
N ASP A 165 -5.50 -46.08 -33.59
CA ASP A 165 -4.54 -45.46 -34.50
C ASP A 165 -3.69 -44.38 -33.80
N PRO A 166 -2.36 -44.53 -33.74
CA PRO A 166 -1.48 -43.60 -33.03
C PRO A 166 -1.45 -42.21 -33.64
N ARG A 167 -1.59 -42.05 -34.97
CA ARG A 167 -1.60 -40.74 -35.63
C ARG A 167 -2.86 -39.96 -35.30
N TYR A 168 -4.00 -40.66 -35.24
CA TYR A 168 -5.26 -40.06 -34.83
C TYR A 168 -5.21 -39.56 -33.39
N PHE A 169 -4.86 -40.44 -32.44
CA PHE A 169 -4.83 -40.07 -31.02
C PHE A 169 -3.80 -38.97 -30.75
N LYS A 170 -2.63 -39.00 -31.42
CA LYS A 170 -1.66 -37.91 -31.35
C LYS A 170 -2.28 -36.58 -31.80
N ALA A 171 -2.97 -36.54 -32.93
CA ALA A 171 -3.61 -35.31 -33.42
C ALA A 171 -4.69 -34.78 -32.46
N VAL A 172 -5.45 -35.67 -31.81
CA VAL A 172 -6.45 -35.25 -30.80
C VAL A 172 -5.78 -34.67 -29.57
N TYR A 173 -4.75 -35.34 -29.06
CA TYR A 173 -3.98 -34.84 -27.93
C TYR A 173 -3.31 -33.50 -28.24
N ASP A 174 -2.67 -33.37 -29.41
CA ASP A 174 -2.06 -32.11 -29.84
C ASP A 174 -3.11 -30.99 -29.88
N ALA A 175 -4.29 -31.24 -30.44
CA ALA A 175 -5.37 -30.26 -30.47
C ALA A 175 -5.84 -29.82 -29.07
N LEU A 176 -5.88 -30.74 -28.10
CA LEU A 176 -6.21 -30.42 -26.70
C LEU A 176 -5.11 -29.59 -26.02
N VAL A 177 -3.84 -29.95 -26.24
CA VAL A 177 -2.70 -29.21 -25.69
C VAL A 177 -2.59 -27.82 -26.30
N ASP A 178 -2.79 -27.69 -27.61
CA ASP A 178 -2.74 -26.42 -28.34
C ASP A 178 -3.90 -25.48 -27.92
N ALA A 179 -5.02 -26.05 -27.47
CA ALA A 179 -6.13 -25.31 -26.86
C ALA A 179 -5.83 -24.85 -25.41
N GLY A 180 -4.68 -25.24 -24.84
CA GLY A 180 -4.25 -24.83 -23.51
C GLY A 180 -4.70 -25.74 -22.37
N ALA A 181 -5.15 -26.96 -22.65
CA ALA A 181 -5.54 -27.91 -21.60
C ALA A 181 -4.35 -28.24 -20.67
N ARG A 182 -4.52 -28.00 -19.37
CA ARG A 182 -3.50 -28.29 -18.34
C ARG A 182 -3.57 -29.74 -17.85
N ALA A 183 -4.76 -30.33 -17.88
CA ALA A 183 -5.02 -31.71 -17.53
C ALA A 183 -6.05 -32.30 -18.50
N ILE A 184 -5.89 -33.55 -18.92
CA ILE A 184 -6.75 -34.23 -19.88
C ILE A 184 -7.33 -35.48 -19.25
N ASN A 185 -8.66 -35.52 -19.12
CA ASN A 185 -9.40 -36.70 -18.71
C ASN A 185 -9.49 -37.73 -19.83
N ASN A 186 -9.16 -38.98 -19.52
CA ASN A 186 -9.22 -40.12 -20.43
C ASN A 186 -10.11 -41.24 -19.83
N SER A 187 -11.40 -41.18 -20.15
CA SER A 187 -12.44 -42.09 -19.62
C SER A 187 -13.00 -43.09 -20.65
N TRP A 188 -12.35 -43.26 -21.79
CA TRP A 188 -12.92 -43.98 -22.93
C TRP A 188 -12.53 -45.46 -23.00
N GLY A 189 -13.40 -46.26 -23.60
CA GLY A 189 -13.08 -47.57 -24.14
C GLY A 189 -13.02 -48.69 -23.09
N SER A 190 -13.10 -49.91 -23.61
CA SER A 190 -13.18 -51.15 -22.87
C SER A 190 -11.87 -51.94 -22.93
N GLN A 191 -11.59 -52.68 -21.85
CA GLN A 191 -10.42 -53.54 -21.78
C GLN A 191 -10.56 -54.72 -22.76
N PRO A 192 -9.49 -55.09 -23.50
CA PRO A 192 -9.46 -56.36 -24.23
C PRO A 192 -9.73 -57.56 -23.29
N LYS A 193 -10.52 -58.53 -23.77
CA LYS A 193 -10.99 -59.67 -22.94
C LYS A 193 -9.87 -60.63 -22.53
N ASP A 194 -8.79 -60.63 -23.27
CA ASP A 194 -7.61 -61.49 -23.14
C ASP A 194 -6.50 -60.85 -22.29
N VAL A 195 -6.68 -59.60 -21.85
CA VAL A 195 -5.73 -58.89 -20.99
C VAL A 195 -6.19 -58.97 -19.53
N SER A 196 -5.26 -59.20 -18.60
CA SER A 196 -5.48 -59.18 -17.15
C SER A 196 -4.58 -58.14 -16.48
N TYR A 197 -5.01 -57.59 -15.35
CA TYR A 197 -4.18 -56.74 -14.48
C TYR A 197 -4.16 -57.27 -13.03
N GLN A 198 -4.51 -58.54 -12.84
CA GLN A 198 -4.62 -59.14 -11.51
C GLN A 198 -3.25 -59.27 -10.84
N THR A 199 -2.22 -59.66 -11.60
CA THR A 199 -0.84 -59.74 -11.10
C THR A 199 0.07 -58.72 -11.79
N LEU A 200 1.24 -58.44 -11.18
CA LEU A 200 2.26 -57.60 -11.82
C LEU A 200 2.79 -58.24 -13.12
N GLY A 201 2.82 -59.57 -13.20
CA GLY A 201 3.18 -60.29 -14.42
C GLY A 201 2.17 -60.03 -15.54
N ASP A 202 0.87 -60.05 -15.23
CA ASP A 202 -0.19 -59.77 -16.21
C ASP A 202 -0.07 -58.33 -16.74
N LEU A 203 0.19 -57.36 -15.85
CA LEU A 203 0.37 -55.96 -16.21
C LEU A 203 1.60 -55.75 -17.11
N ARG A 204 2.71 -56.43 -16.81
CA ARG A 204 3.92 -56.43 -17.66
C ARG A 204 3.67 -57.06 -19.02
N ALA A 205 2.91 -58.14 -19.08
CA ALA A 205 2.52 -58.78 -20.34
C ALA A 205 1.63 -57.87 -21.19
N ALA A 206 0.71 -57.12 -20.57
CA ALA A 206 -0.09 -56.11 -21.26
C ALA A 206 0.79 -54.99 -21.83
N TYR A 207 1.74 -54.47 -21.06
CA TYR A 207 2.63 -53.40 -21.54
C TYR A 207 3.59 -53.86 -22.64
N ALA A 208 4.06 -55.11 -22.60
CA ALA A 208 4.95 -55.65 -23.63
C ALA A 208 4.33 -55.59 -25.05
N GLN A 209 2.99 -55.59 -25.16
CA GLN A 209 2.27 -55.40 -26.42
C GLN A 209 2.42 -53.97 -26.98
N HIS A 210 2.63 -52.97 -26.12
CA HIS A 210 2.82 -51.57 -26.51
C HIS A 210 4.30 -51.19 -26.65
N PHE A 211 5.19 -51.86 -25.92
CA PHE A 211 6.61 -51.52 -25.84
C PHE A 211 7.28 -51.49 -27.23
N GLN A 212 7.78 -50.31 -27.62
CA GLN A 212 8.44 -50.07 -28.91
C GLN A 212 7.57 -50.43 -30.15
N GLN A 213 6.25 -50.33 -30.03
CA GLN A 213 5.31 -50.55 -31.14
C GLN A 213 4.72 -49.24 -31.70
N ALA A 214 5.11 -48.07 -31.16
CA ALA A 214 4.62 -46.75 -31.58
C ALA A 214 3.09 -46.64 -31.56
N THR A 215 2.49 -46.99 -30.43
CA THR A 215 1.02 -47.03 -30.24
C THR A 215 0.48 -45.69 -29.75
N TRP A 216 -0.85 -45.55 -29.68
CA TRP A 216 -1.51 -44.37 -29.11
C TRP A 216 -1.05 -44.06 -27.67
N LEU A 217 -0.61 -45.07 -26.91
CA LEU A 217 -0.13 -44.91 -25.54
C LEU A 217 1.15 -44.08 -25.47
N ASP A 218 2.01 -44.18 -26.50
CA ASP A 218 3.22 -43.37 -26.64
C ASP A 218 2.84 -41.89 -26.85
N ALA A 219 1.80 -41.61 -27.66
CA ALA A 219 1.30 -40.26 -27.86
C ALA A 219 0.76 -39.63 -26.55
N ALA A 220 0.11 -40.41 -25.70
CA ALA A 220 -0.30 -39.94 -24.37
C ALA A 220 0.92 -39.67 -23.46
N GLY A 221 1.95 -40.51 -23.52
CA GLY A 221 3.23 -40.27 -22.84
C GLY A 221 3.91 -38.96 -23.27
N ASP A 222 3.92 -38.67 -24.58
CA ASP A 222 4.52 -37.44 -25.12
C ASP A 222 3.83 -36.16 -24.65
N VAL A 223 2.51 -36.22 -24.44
CA VAL A 223 1.74 -35.11 -23.84
C VAL A 223 2.18 -34.85 -22.40
N ALA A 224 2.36 -35.91 -21.61
CA ALA A 224 2.84 -35.79 -20.24
C ALA A 224 4.28 -35.25 -20.18
N ARG A 225 5.15 -35.62 -21.13
CA ARG A 225 6.50 -35.04 -21.26
C ARG A 225 6.49 -33.55 -21.60
N ARG A 226 5.42 -33.04 -22.23
CA ARG A 226 5.20 -31.60 -22.47
C ARG A 226 4.64 -30.86 -21.26
N GLY A 227 4.43 -31.53 -20.13
CA GLY A 227 3.99 -30.93 -18.87
C GLY A 227 2.47 -30.92 -18.64
N VAL A 228 1.68 -31.59 -19.50
CA VAL A 228 0.22 -31.71 -19.34
C VAL A 228 -0.13 -32.96 -18.54
N ILE A 229 -1.06 -32.87 -17.60
CA ILE A 229 -1.43 -34.01 -16.76
C ILE A 229 -2.41 -34.91 -17.52
N ASN A 230 -2.09 -36.18 -17.67
CA ASN A 230 -3.06 -37.17 -18.13
C ASN A 230 -3.77 -37.83 -16.94
N VAL A 231 -5.10 -37.76 -16.92
CA VAL A 231 -5.95 -38.38 -15.90
C VAL A 231 -6.65 -39.59 -16.51
N PHE A 232 -6.27 -40.80 -16.09
CA PHE A 232 -6.75 -42.06 -16.66
C PHE A 232 -7.61 -42.87 -15.68
N SER A 233 -8.77 -43.33 -16.15
CA SER A 233 -9.60 -44.29 -15.42
C SER A 233 -8.87 -45.63 -15.21
N ALA A 234 -8.88 -46.16 -13.98
CA ALA A 234 -8.12 -47.37 -13.61
C ALA A 234 -8.63 -48.66 -14.26
N GLY A 235 -9.90 -48.69 -14.67
CA GLY A 235 -10.59 -49.85 -15.25
C GLY A 235 -11.61 -50.50 -14.30
N ASN A 236 -12.54 -51.27 -14.87
CA ASN A 236 -13.77 -51.69 -14.18
C ASN A 236 -13.84 -53.19 -13.85
N SER A 237 -12.76 -53.93 -14.06
CA SER A 237 -12.72 -55.41 -13.96
C SER A 237 -12.53 -55.93 -12.53
N GLY A 238 -12.23 -55.05 -11.56
CA GLY A 238 -12.03 -55.44 -10.17
C GLY A 238 -10.64 -56.01 -9.87
N TYR A 239 -9.65 -55.75 -10.73
CA TYR A 239 -8.30 -56.26 -10.56
C TYR A 239 -7.51 -55.54 -9.46
N ALA A 240 -6.45 -56.19 -8.97
CA ALA A 240 -5.56 -55.63 -7.96
C ALA A 240 -4.67 -54.47 -8.48
N ASN A 241 -4.54 -54.29 -9.80
CA ASN A 241 -3.78 -53.19 -10.39
C ASN A 241 -4.63 -52.38 -11.36
N ALA A 242 -4.26 -51.11 -11.49
CA ALA A 242 -4.80 -50.23 -12.51
C ALA A 242 -4.39 -50.74 -13.89
N SER A 243 -5.19 -50.41 -14.90
CA SER A 243 -4.94 -50.81 -16.29
C SER A 243 -3.59 -50.30 -16.80
N VAL A 244 -3.06 -50.92 -17.85
CA VAL A 244 -1.76 -50.56 -18.43
C VAL A 244 -1.62 -49.07 -18.78
N ARG A 245 -2.70 -48.45 -19.27
CA ARG A 245 -2.74 -47.00 -19.56
C ARG A 245 -2.64 -46.15 -18.29
N SER A 246 -3.27 -46.56 -17.19
CA SER A 246 -3.23 -45.83 -15.92
C SER A 246 -1.90 -46.04 -15.18
N ALA A 247 -1.30 -47.21 -15.34
CA ALA A 247 -0.05 -47.61 -14.71
C ALA A 247 1.19 -47.26 -15.54
N LEU A 248 1.07 -46.53 -16.64
CA LEU A 248 2.19 -46.20 -17.54
C LEU A 248 3.44 -45.64 -16.81
N PRO A 249 3.33 -44.78 -15.77
CA PRO A 249 4.51 -44.31 -15.04
C PRO A 249 5.30 -45.40 -14.30
N TYR A 250 4.73 -46.59 -14.10
CA TYR A 250 5.52 -47.73 -13.63
C TYR A 250 6.57 -48.14 -14.68
N PHE A 251 6.20 -48.10 -15.96
CA PHE A 251 7.08 -48.45 -17.07
C PHE A 251 7.93 -47.28 -17.58
N GLN A 252 7.43 -46.06 -17.40
CA GLN A 252 8.07 -44.81 -17.82
C GLN A 252 8.10 -43.84 -16.61
N PRO A 253 9.03 -44.03 -15.66
CA PRO A 253 9.02 -43.32 -14.36
C PRO A 253 9.04 -41.80 -14.45
N GLU A 254 9.56 -41.24 -15.55
CA GLU A 254 9.58 -39.79 -15.78
C GLU A 254 8.18 -39.17 -15.90
N LEU A 255 7.15 -39.97 -16.16
CA LEU A 255 5.77 -39.49 -16.31
C LEU A 255 5.04 -39.29 -14.98
N GLU A 256 5.60 -39.78 -13.86
CA GLU A 256 4.93 -39.82 -12.54
C GLU A 256 4.40 -38.44 -12.08
N GLY A 257 5.10 -37.36 -12.40
CA GLY A 257 4.69 -35.99 -12.05
C GLY A 257 3.57 -35.39 -12.92
N HIS A 258 3.19 -36.04 -14.02
CA HIS A 258 2.22 -35.55 -15.00
C HIS A 258 1.19 -36.63 -15.38
N TRP A 259 0.95 -37.58 -14.48
CA TRP A 259 0.01 -38.67 -14.68
C TRP A 259 -0.85 -38.86 -13.44
N LEU A 260 -2.12 -39.21 -13.62
CA LEU A 260 -3.04 -39.48 -12.53
C LEU A 260 -3.90 -40.69 -12.88
N ALA A 261 -3.72 -41.78 -12.14
CA ALA A 261 -4.61 -42.94 -12.20
C ALA A 261 -5.79 -42.72 -11.24
N VAL A 262 -7.00 -43.09 -11.67
CA VAL A 262 -8.20 -42.84 -10.86
C VAL A 262 -9.03 -44.12 -10.72
N SER A 263 -9.05 -44.65 -9.49
CA SER A 263 -9.95 -45.72 -9.09
C SER A 263 -11.32 -45.17 -8.68
N GLY A 264 -12.34 -46.02 -8.66
CA GLY A 264 -13.70 -45.64 -8.28
C GLY A 264 -14.12 -46.14 -6.89
N LEU A 265 -15.07 -45.44 -6.27
CA LEU A 265 -15.73 -45.82 -5.03
C LEU A 265 -17.26 -45.74 -5.19
N ASP A 266 -17.98 -46.54 -4.40
CA ASP A 266 -19.39 -46.29 -4.10
C ASP A 266 -19.56 -45.40 -2.86
N LYS A 267 -20.81 -44.95 -2.61
CA LYS A 267 -21.15 -44.08 -1.47
C LYS A 267 -20.85 -44.68 -0.09
N ASN A 268 -20.60 -45.99 -0.01
CA ASN A 268 -20.25 -46.71 1.22
C ASN A 268 -18.74 -46.98 1.32
N ASN A 269 -17.92 -46.24 0.55
CA ASN A 269 -16.47 -46.41 0.44
C ASN A 269 -16.04 -47.81 -0.05
N GLN A 270 -16.90 -48.56 -0.75
CA GLN A 270 -16.47 -49.82 -1.35
C GLN A 270 -15.70 -49.56 -2.64
N GLN A 271 -14.46 -50.04 -2.68
CA GLN A 271 -13.64 -50.11 -3.89
C GLN A 271 -13.90 -51.48 -4.53
N LYS A 272 -14.59 -51.50 -5.69
CA LYS A 272 -14.94 -52.72 -6.47
C LYS A 272 -14.38 -52.71 -7.90
N TYR A 273 -13.74 -51.61 -8.29
CA TYR A 273 -13.13 -51.44 -9.61
C TYR A 273 -11.65 -51.87 -9.55
N ASN A 274 -10.88 -51.66 -10.62
CA ASN A 274 -9.44 -51.89 -10.55
C ASN A 274 -8.81 -50.98 -9.48
N GLN A 275 -8.02 -51.58 -8.59
CA GLN A 275 -7.32 -50.89 -7.51
C GLN A 275 -6.13 -50.09 -8.05
N CYS A 276 -5.58 -49.19 -7.25
CA CYS A 276 -4.39 -48.44 -7.65
C CYS A 276 -3.16 -49.35 -7.89
N GLY A 277 -3.00 -50.41 -7.10
CA GLY A 277 -1.89 -51.36 -7.17
C GLY A 277 -0.53 -50.66 -7.23
N ILE A 278 0.27 -51.04 -8.23
CA ILE A 278 1.60 -50.46 -8.46
C ILE A 278 1.58 -48.94 -8.75
N ALA A 279 0.43 -48.39 -9.16
CA ALA A 279 0.26 -46.97 -9.49
C ALA A 279 0.02 -46.07 -8.27
N LYS A 280 0.09 -46.61 -7.04
CA LYS A 280 -0.34 -45.92 -5.81
C LYS A 280 0.22 -44.50 -5.60
N TYR A 281 1.44 -44.19 -6.07
CA TYR A 281 2.06 -42.86 -5.90
C TYR A 281 1.47 -41.77 -6.79
N TRP A 282 0.84 -42.12 -7.89
CA TRP A 282 0.13 -41.20 -8.79
C TRP A 282 -1.34 -41.60 -8.94
N CYS A 283 -1.90 -42.27 -7.93
CA CYS A 283 -3.27 -42.76 -7.96
C CYS A 283 -4.08 -42.26 -6.77
N LEU A 284 -5.37 -42.02 -7.01
CA LEU A 284 -6.36 -41.72 -5.99
C LEU A 284 -7.68 -42.43 -6.33
N ALA A 285 -8.63 -42.43 -5.39
CA ALA A 285 -9.94 -43.01 -5.56
C ALA A 285 -11.04 -41.96 -5.40
N THR A 286 -11.89 -41.81 -6.41
CA THR A 286 -13.00 -40.85 -6.42
C THR A 286 -14.35 -41.55 -6.55
N PRO A 287 -15.45 -40.83 -6.28
CA PRO A 287 -16.81 -41.27 -6.58
C PRO A 287 -16.96 -41.81 -8.01
N GLY A 288 -17.37 -43.08 -8.14
CA GLY A 288 -17.50 -43.74 -9.44
C GLY A 288 -18.73 -44.63 -9.58
N ALA A 289 -19.55 -44.79 -8.54
CA ALA A 289 -20.80 -45.54 -8.62
C ALA A 289 -22.00 -44.64 -8.31
N ALA A 290 -23.09 -44.87 -9.03
CA ALA A 290 -24.33 -44.10 -8.97
C ALA A 290 -24.09 -42.59 -9.16
N ILE A 291 -23.36 -42.22 -10.22
CA ILE A 291 -23.04 -40.82 -10.56
C ILE A 291 -24.04 -40.32 -11.59
N THR A 292 -24.83 -39.31 -11.22
CA THR A 292 -25.77 -38.63 -12.11
C THR A 292 -25.05 -37.54 -12.89
N SER A 293 -25.16 -37.54 -14.21
CA SER A 293 -24.56 -36.51 -15.08
C SER A 293 -25.32 -36.39 -16.40
N THR A 294 -24.89 -35.46 -17.24
CA THR A 294 -25.52 -35.07 -18.50
C THR A 294 -25.51 -36.18 -19.55
N VAL A 295 -26.56 -36.30 -20.36
CA VAL A 295 -26.62 -37.18 -21.55
C VAL A 295 -27.22 -36.42 -22.73
N PRO A 296 -26.93 -36.82 -23.98
CA PRO A 296 -27.39 -36.08 -25.17
C PRO A 296 -28.90 -35.81 -25.18
N GLY A 297 -29.29 -34.68 -25.76
CA GLY A 297 -30.69 -34.24 -25.83
C GLY A 297 -31.18 -33.47 -24.60
N GLY A 298 -30.25 -32.97 -23.76
CA GLY A 298 -30.57 -32.16 -22.58
C GLY A 298 -31.05 -32.95 -21.36
N GLY A 299 -30.75 -34.26 -21.30
CA GLY A 299 -31.19 -35.14 -20.22
C GLY A 299 -30.09 -35.45 -19.20
N TYR A 300 -30.45 -36.18 -18.14
CA TYR A 300 -29.52 -36.66 -17.12
C TYR A 300 -29.69 -38.16 -16.91
N ALA A 301 -28.58 -38.87 -16.67
CA ALA A 301 -28.58 -40.29 -16.38
C ALA A 301 -27.53 -40.67 -15.34
N THR A 302 -27.74 -41.82 -14.69
CA THR A 302 -26.85 -42.34 -13.65
C THR A 302 -25.98 -43.47 -14.18
N TYR A 303 -24.65 -43.30 -14.20
CA TYR A 303 -23.68 -44.30 -14.66
C TYR A 303 -22.77 -44.79 -13.52
N ASN A 304 -22.05 -45.89 -13.80
CA ASN A 304 -21.11 -46.53 -12.88
C ASN A 304 -19.81 -46.84 -13.63
N GLY A 305 -18.68 -46.61 -13.00
CA GLY A 305 -17.36 -46.94 -13.50
C GLY A 305 -16.30 -45.95 -13.06
N THR A 306 -15.04 -46.34 -13.25
CA THR A 306 -13.89 -45.45 -13.17
C THR A 306 -13.94 -44.32 -14.21
N SER A 307 -14.77 -44.46 -15.26
CA SER A 307 -15.08 -43.42 -16.24
C SER A 307 -15.77 -42.19 -15.64
N MET A 308 -16.53 -42.35 -14.55
CA MET A 308 -17.10 -41.23 -13.78
C MET A 308 -16.16 -40.79 -12.66
N ALA A 309 -15.26 -41.67 -12.20
CA ALA A 309 -14.27 -41.33 -11.19
C ALA A 309 -13.19 -40.36 -11.73
N ALA A 310 -12.64 -40.62 -12.91
CA ALA A 310 -11.62 -39.77 -13.54
C ALA A 310 -12.06 -38.29 -13.75
N PRO A 311 -13.27 -37.97 -14.24
CA PRO A 311 -13.70 -36.58 -14.41
C PRO A 311 -13.93 -35.87 -13.08
N HIS A 312 -14.31 -36.58 -12.01
CA HIS A 312 -14.32 -36.00 -10.66
C HIS A 312 -12.92 -35.54 -10.24
N ALA A 313 -11.90 -36.37 -10.45
CA ALA A 313 -10.52 -36.04 -10.14
C ALA A 313 -10.00 -34.88 -11.00
N THR A 314 -10.36 -34.86 -12.28
CA THR A 314 -9.99 -33.79 -13.23
C THR A 314 -10.59 -32.45 -12.81
N GLY A 315 -11.87 -32.41 -12.43
CA GLY A 315 -12.51 -31.20 -11.93
C GLY A 315 -11.94 -30.76 -10.57
N ALA A 316 -11.66 -31.69 -9.66
CA ALA A 316 -10.99 -31.38 -8.39
C ALA A 316 -9.59 -30.76 -8.62
N LEU A 317 -8.83 -31.30 -9.58
CA LEU A 317 -7.53 -30.75 -9.97
C LEU A 317 -7.67 -29.32 -10.55
N ALA A 318 -8.72 -29.05 -11.34
CA ALA A 318 -8.97 -27.71 -11.86
C ALA A 318 -9.23 -26.69 -10.73
N VAL A 319 -9.97 -27.08 -9.70
CA VAL A 319 -10.19 -26.25 -8.50
C VAL A 319 -8.88 -25.97 -7.76
N VAL A 320 -8.00 -26.96 -7.63
CA VAL A 320 -6.66 -26.77 -7.03
C VAL A 320 -5.79 -25.84 -7.88
N MET A 321 -5.83 -26.00 -9.20
CA MET A 321 -5.09 -25.14 -10.14
C MET A 321 -5.54 -23.67 -10.09
N GLU A 322 -6.83 -23.42 -9.85
CA GLU A 322 -7.37 -22.06 -9.64
C GLU A 322 -6.90 -21.48 -8.31
N ARG A 323 -6.93 -22.28 -7.22
CA ARG A 323 -6.48 -21.86 -5.89
C ARG A 323 -5.01 -21.44 -5.88
N TYR A 324 -4.17 -22.09 -6.69
CA TYR A 324 -2.73 -21.85 -6.75
C TYR A 324 -2.27 -21.52 -8.17
N PRO A 325 -2.60 -20.32 -8.69
CA PRO A 325 -2.27 -19.95 -10.07
C PRO A 325 -0.75 -19.84 -10.32
N TYR A 326 0.04 -19.71 -9.25
CA TYR A 326 1.50 -19.63 -9.29
C TYR A 326 2.19 -21.02 -9.26
N LEU A 327 1.45 -22.11 -9.07
CA LEU A 327 2.00 -23.47 -9.09
C LEU A 327 1.95 -24.06 -10.50
N ASN A 328 3.00 -24.80 -10.86
CA ASN A 328 3.00 -25.60 -12.07
C ASN A 328 2.07 -26.82 -11.94
N ASN A 329 1.87 -27.55 -13.04
CA ASN A 329 0.95 -28.69 -13.08
C ASN A 329 1.35 -29.79 -12.08
N GLN A 330 2.62 -30.20 -12.06
CA GLN A 330 3.12 -31.22 -11.13
C GLN A 330 2.87 -30.84 -9.66
N GLN A 331 3.09 -29.58 -9.29
CA GLN A 331 2.85 -29.08 -7.94
C GLN A 331 1.36 -29.07 -7.58
N ALA A 332 0.48 -28.66 -8.51
CA ALA A 332 -0.97 -28.72 -8.30
C ALA A 332 -1.46 -30.17 -8.12
N LEU A 333 -0.94 -31.11 -8.92
CA LEU A 333 -1.21 -32.54 -8.75
C LEU A 333 -0.73 -33.04 -7.38
N GLN A 334 0.48 -32.66 -6.97
CA GLN A 334 1.02 -33.02 -5.67
C GLN A 334 0.16 -32.47 -4.52
N VAL A 335 -0.36 -31.24 -4.62
CA VAL A 335 -1.31 -30.71 -3.62
C VAL A 335 -2.54 -31.62 -3.54
N LEU A 336 -3.20 -31.92 -4.67
CA LEU A 336 -4.38 -32.78 -4.70
C LEU A 336 -4.13 -34.17 -4.07
N LEU A 337 -3.01 -34.81 -4.42
CA LEU A 337 -2.64 -36.12 -3.89
C LEU A 337 -2.36 -36.05 -2.38
N THR A 338 -1.53 -35.11 -1.94
CA THR A 338 -1.02 -35.07 -0.57
C THR A 338 -2.02 -34.50 0.44
N THR A 339 -3.09 -33.85 -0.02
CA THR A 339 -4.21 -33.43 0.84
C THR A 339 -5.37 -34.43 0.86
N SER A 340 -5.26 -35.54 0.13
CA SER A 340 -6.27 -36.61 0.16
C SER A 340 -6.34 -37.31 1.53
N ARG A 341 -7.50 -37.93 1.79
CA ARG A 341 -7.78 -38.69 3.01
C ARG A 341 -7.98 -40.18 2.72
N GLN A 342 -7.57 -41.01 3.67
CA GLN A 342 -7.91 -42.43 3.68
C GLN A 342 -9.43 -42.63 3.79
N LEU A 343 -9.88 -43.87 3.57
CA LEU A 343 -11.31 -44.20 3.60
C LEU A 343 -11.95 -44.03 4.99
N ASP A 344 -11.15 -44.03 6.05
CA ASP A 344 -11.57 -43.74 7.43
C ASP A 344 -11.63 -42.22 7.73
N GLY A 345 -11.24 -41.38 6.77
CA GLY A 345 -11.21 -39.93 6.91
C GLY A 345 -9.91 -39.38 7.51
N SER A 346 -8.92 -40.19 7.87
CA SER A 346 -7.62 -39.67 8.32
C SER A 346 -6.79 -39.09 7.15
N PRO A 347 -5.96 -38.05 7.38
CA PRO A 347 -5.02 -37.57 6.36
C PRO A 347 -4.07 -38.68 5.91
N THR A 348 -3.86 -38.81 4.60
CA THR A 348 -2.98 -39.85 4.06
C THR A 348 -1.52 -39.56 4.36
N GLN A 349 -0.87 -40.46 5.12
CA GLN A 349 0.58 -40.40 5.39
C GLN A 349 1.41 -41.04 4.29
N ALA A 350 0.92 -42.12 3.68
CA ALA A 350 1.55 -42.73 2.52
C ALA A 350 0.49 -43.46 1.67
N PRO A 351 0.68 -43.55 0.34
CA PRO A 351 -0.32 -44.15 -0.53
C PRO A 351 -0.37 -45.68 -0.39
N SER A 352 -1.57 -46.25 -0.54
CA SER A 352 -1.84 -47.69 -0.46
C SER A 352 -2.10 -48.31 -1.83
N GLU A 353 -1.90 -49.62 -1.98
CA GLU A 353 -2.24 -50.33 -3.22
C GLU A 353 -3.75 -50.30 -3.51
N ARG A 354 -4.60 -50.26 -2.47
CA ARG A 354 -6.06 -50.32 -2.67
C ARG A 354 -6.63 -49.05 -3.30
N VAL A 355 -6.26 -47.88 -2.74
CA VAL A 355 -6.87 -46.58 -3.10
C VAL A 355 -5.84 -45.47 -3.36
N GLY A 356 -4.55 -45.80 -3.43
CA GLY A 356 -3.49 -44.83 -3.63
C GLY A 356 -3.46 -43.83 -2.48
N TRP A 357 -3.50 -42.55 -2.83
CA TRP A 357 -3.58 -41.43 -1.89
C TRP A 357 -4.92 -41.32 -1.16
N GLY A 358 -5.92 -42.11 -1.53
CA GLY A 358 -7.26 -42.09 -0.94
C GLY A 358 -8.19 -41.17 -1.72
N VAL A 359 -9.08 -40.47 -1.03
CA VAL A 359 -10.09 -39.59 -1.63
C VAL A 359 -9.65 -38.14 -1.54
N PRO A 360 -9.70 -37.36 -2.64
CA PRO A 360 -9.43 -35.94 -2.61
C PRO A 360 -10.25 -35.22 -1.54
N ASP A 361 -9.60 -34.33 -0.81
CA ASP A 361 -10.26 -33.39 0.12
C ASP A 361 -9.93 -31.98 -0.33
N LEU A 362 -10.89 -31.35 -1.04
CA LEU A 362 -10.75 -30.00 -1.54
C LEU A 362 -10.69 -28.97 -0.41
N GLY A 363 -11.30 -29.23 0.75
CA GLY A 363 -11.17 -28.35 1.91
C GLY A 363 -9.75 -28.32 2.44
N ARG A 364 -9.09 -29.48 2.59
CA ARG A 364 -7.67 -29.54 2.97
C ARG A 364 -6.76 -28.96 1.88
N ALA A 365 -7.12 -29.13 0.60
CA ALA A 365 -6.34 -28.61 -0.53
C ALA A 365 -6.23 -27.08 -0.55
N LEU A 366 -7.14 -26.32 0.10
CA LEU A 366 -7.08 -24.85 0.18
C LEU A 366 -5.95 -24.29 1.06
N HIS A 367 -5.31 -25.15 1.85
CA HIS A 367 -4.44 -24.78 2.97
C HIS A 367 -2.96 -25.16 2.76
N GLY A 368 -2.52 -25.30 1.52
CA GLY A 368 -1.18 -25.75 1.11
C GLY A 368 -1.07 -27.26 0.90
N PRO A 369 0.09 -27.77 0.43
CA PRO A 369 0.34 -29.20 0.30
C PRO A 369 0.28 -29.92 1.65
N GLY A 370 -0.09 -31.20 1.65
CA GLY A 370 -0.01 -32.04 2.86
C GLY A 370 1.35 -32.70 3.04
N GLN A 371 2.10 -32.87 1.95
CA GLN A 371 3.45 -33.43 1.94
C GLN A 371 4.30 -32.86 0.81
N LEU A 372 5.62 -32.89 0.96
CA LEU A 372 6.59 -32.57 -0.09
C LEU A 372 7.17 -33.87 -0.69
N LEU A 373 6.90 -34.13 -1.97
CA LEU A 373 7.35 -35.35 -2.69
C LEU A 373 8.68 -35.14 -3.44
N GLY A 374 9.46 -34.16 -3.01
CA GLY A 374 10.71 -33.72 -3.62
C GLY A 374 10.94 -32.24 -3.33
N GLU A 375 11.68 -31.56 -4.18
CA GLU A 375 11.81 -30.09 -4.12
C GLU A 375 10.51 -29.41 -4.59
N PHE A 376 9.99 -28.52 -3.76
CA PHE A 376 8.80 -27.74 -4.04
C PHE A 376 9.15 -26.26 -4.10
N ASN A 377 9.12 -25.66 -5.29
CA ASN A 377 9.48 -24.26 -5.48
C ASN A 377 8.24 -23.35 -5.53
N VAL A 378 8.15 -22.42 -4.59
CA VAL A 378 7.11 -21.39 -4.50
C VAL A 378 7.71 -20.07 -4.97
N ASN A 379 7.38 -19.66 -6.20
CA ASN A 379 7.76 -18.35 -6.74
C ASN A 379 6.57 -17.39 -6.65
N LEU A 380 6.66 -16.40 -5.76
CA LEU A 380 5.62 -15.38 -5.58
C LEU A 380 6.21 -14.01 -5.89
N GLU A 381 5.59 -13.27 -6.82
CA GLU A 381 6.07 -11.96 -7.26
C GLU A 381 5.72 -10.86 -6.25
N ARG A 382 6.24 -9.64 -6.48
CA ARG A 382 5.93 -8.48 -5.65
C ARG A 382 4.42 -8.22 -5.63
N GLY A 383 3.85 -8.06 -4.44
CA GLY A 383 2.41 -7.87 -4.24
C GLY A 383 1.59 -9.17 -4.18
N GLN A 384 2.22 -10.32 -4.44
CA GLN A 384 1.60 -11.62 -4.23
C GLN A 384 1.97 -12.18 -2.85
N GLY A 385 1.06 -12.99 -2.29
CA GLY A 385 1.35 -13.76 -1.10
C GLY A 385 0.32 -14.86 -0.83
N ASP A 386 0.72 -15.85 -0.05
CA ASP A 386 -0.15 -16.96 0.33
C ASP A 386 0.14 -17.47 1.75
N SER A 387 -0.85 -18.11 2.37
CA SER A 387 -0.79 -18.68 3.70
C SER A 387 -1.15 -20.17 3.66
N TRP A 388 -0.25 -21.02 4.14
CA TRP A 388 -0.45 -22.45 4.25
C TRP A 388 -0.56 -22.86 5.72
N SER A 389 -1.68 -23.49 6.05
CA SER A 389 -2.00 -23.92 7.42
C SER A 389 -1.99 -25.44 7.60
N ASN A 390 -1.79 -26.21 6.53
CA ASN A 390 -1.55 -27.64 6.66
C ASN A 390 -0.18 -27.90 7.30
N GLY A 391 -0.13 -28.90 8.19
CA GLY A 391 1.14 -29.53 8.53
C GLY A 391 1.66 -30.33 7.34
N ILE A 392 2.93 -30.14 7.00
CA ILE A 392 3.58 -30.67 5.78
C ILE A 392 4.62 -31.72 6.16
N SER A 393 4.46 -32.96 5.72
CA SER A 393 5.42 -34.05 5.96
C SER A 393 6.11 -34.55 4.68
N ASP A 394 6.93 -35.59 4.77
CA ASP A 394 7.50 -36.30 3.62
C ASP A 394 7.46 -37.84 3.79
N GLN A 395 6.47 -38.33 4.55
CA GLN A 395 6.34 -39.75 4.92
C GLN A 395 6.19 -40.67 3.71
N ALA A 396 5.52 -40.22 2.65
CA ALA A 396 5.41 -40.98 1.41
C ALA A 396 6.78 -41.25 0.77
N LEU A 397 7.76 -40.34 0.92
CA LEU A 397 9.12 -40.56 0.41
C LEU A 397 9.89 -41.58 1.25
N VAL A 398 9.63 -41.68 2.55
CA VAL A 398 10.19 -42.74 3.41
C VAL A 398 9.72 -44.11 2.92
N GLN A 399 8.42 -44.24 2.66
CA GLN A 399 7.86 -45.48 2.11
C GLN A 399 8.46 -45.79 0.72
N ARG A 400 8.50 -44.78 -0.16
CA ARG A 400 9.05 -44.94 -1.52
C ARG A 400 10.52 -45.37 -1.51
N GLN A 401 11.32 -44.84 -0.59
CA GLN A 401 12.72 -45.24 -0.43
C GLN A 401 12.88 -46.72 -0.09
N ALA A 402 12.09 -47.21 0.88
CA ALA A 402 12.13 -48.61 1.25
C ALA A 402 11.71 -49.53 0.10
N GLU A 403 10.68 -49.14 -0.65
CA GLU A 403 10.17 -49.89 -1.80
C GLU A 403 11.14 -49.90 -2.98
N ASP A 404 11.73 -48.77 -3.33
CA ASP A 404 12.71 -48.70 -4.42
C ASP A 404 13.99 -49.49 -4.09
N VAL A 405 14.41 -49.52 -2.81
CA VAL A 405 15.53 -50.39 -2.37
C VAL A 405 15.19 -51.86 -2.57
N ALA A 406 13.98 -52.28 -2.18
CA ALA A 406 13.53 -53.66 -2.36
C ALA A 406 13.40 -54.02 -3.86
N GLU A 407 12.85 -53.12 -4.67
CA GLU A 407 12.71 -53.32 -6.12
C GLU A 407 14.07 -53.42 -6.80
N ARG A 408 15.04 -52.56 -6.44
CA ARG A 408 16.42 -52.65 -6.94
C ARG A 408 17.05 -54.00 -6.58
N GLN A 409 16.90 -54.47 -5.34
CA GLN A 409 17.43 -55.78 -4.94
C GLN A 409 16.80 -56.92 -5.76
N ALA A 410 15.49 -56.90 -5.96
CA ALA A 410 14.79 -57.87 -6.80
C ALA A 410 15.24 -57.81 -8.26
N TRP A 411 15.53 -56.61 -8.78
CA TRP A 411 16.06 -56.42 -10.12
C TRP A 411 17.46 -57.02 -10.28
N GLN A 412 18.36 -56.80 -9.32
CA GLN A 412 19.70 -57.41 -9.33
C GLN A 412 19.65 -58.94 -9.29
N GLN A 413 18.68 -59.52 -8.56
CA GLN A 413 18.47 -60.96 -8.57
C GLN A 413 17.92 -61.43 -9.92
N THR A 414 16.99 -60.68 -10.52
CA THR A 414 16.43 -60.97 -11.85
C THR A 414 17.52 -60.99 -12.93
N LEU A 415 18.47 -60.05 -12.88
CA LEU A 415 19.61 -60.01 -13.80
C LEU A 415 20.42 -61.31 -13.76
N LYS A 416 20.66 -61.86 -12.55
CA LYS A 416 21.39 -63.12 -12.36
C LYS A 416 20.56 -64.32 -12.82
N ASP A 417 19.33 -64.42 -12.35
CA ASP A 417 18.44 -65.56 -12.61
C ASP A 417 18.14 -65.72 -14.11
N ARG A 418 18.10 -64.60 -14.85
CA ARG A 418 17.84 -64.58 -16.30
C ARG A 418 19.12 -64.52 -17.16
N GLY A 419 20.29 -64.38 -16.55
CA GLY A 419 21.56 -64.21 -17.27
C GLY A 419 21.65 -62.90 -18.06
N TRP A 420 20.99 -61.83 -17.59
CA TRP A 420 20.92 -60.52 -18.24
C TRP A 420 22.00 -59.53 -17.76
N GLU A 421 22.93 -59.96 -16.92
CA GLU A 421 24.01 -59.12 -16.35
C GLU A 421 24.88 -58.42 -17.42
N HIS A 422 24.96 -58.98 -18.63
CA HIS A 422 25.70 -58.44 -19.76
C HIS A 422 24.79 -57.98 -20.93
N GLY A 423 23.51 -57.73 -20.64
CA GLY A 423 22.51 -57.40 -21.64
C GLY A 423 21.69 -58.62 -22.09
N LEU A 424 20.76 -58.37 -23.01
CA LEU A 424 19.87 -59.40 -23.55
C LEU A 424 20.56 -60.20 -24.66
N ALA A 425 20.25 -61.49 -24.74
CA ALA A 425 20.68 -62.34 -25.83
C ALA A 425 20.05 -61.94 -27.18
N GLU A 426 20.77 -62.21 -28.28
CA GLU A 426 20.23 -62.05 -29.63
C GLU A 426 19.00 -62.97 -29.81
N GLY A 427 17.85 -62.38 -30.16
CA GLY A 427 16.57 -63.10 -30.24
C GLY A 427 15.72 -63.11 -28.97
N ALA A 428 16.08 -62.36 -27.92
CA ALA A 428 15.24 -62.20 -26.73
C ALA A 428 13.78 -61.85 -27.08
N SER A 429 12.83 -62.45 -26.34
CA SER A 429 11.40 -62.27 -26.60
C SER A 429 10.97 -60.81 -26.37
N GLN A 430 9.84 -60.42 -26.93
CA GLN A 430 9.27 -59.08 -26.71
C GLN A 430 9.04 -58.81 -25.22
N GLN A 431 8.61 -59.83 -24.46
CA GLN A 431 8.45 -59.76 -23.01
C GLN A 431 9.78 -59.48 -22.31
N ASP A 432 10.83 -60.21 -22.65
CA ASP A 432 12.16 -60.04 -22.04
C ASP A 432 12.74 -58.66 -22.34
N ARG A 433 12.55 -58.14 -23.56
CA ARG A 433 12.97 -56.79 -23.94
C ARG A 433 12.27 -55.71 -23.11
N SER A 434 10.96 -55.85 -22.95
CA SER A 434 10.14 -54.94 -22.14
C SER A 434 10.52 -55.00 -20.66
N ASP A 435 10.64 -56.21 -20.09
CA ASP A 435 10.98 -56.41 -18.67
C ASP A 435 12.39 -55.92 -18.34
N TYR A 436 13.35 -56.14 -19.24
CA TYR A 436 14.70 -55.62 -19.09
C TYR A 436 14.73 -54.08 -19.14
N ALA A 437 14.06 -53.48 -20.11
CA ALA A 437 13.95 -52.02 -20.22
C ALA A 437 13.27 -51.40 -18.98
N LEU A 438 12.20 -52.02 -18.48
CA LEU A 438 11.54 -51.65 -17.24
C LEU A 438 12.51 -51.69 -16.04
N GLY A 439 13.24 -52.79 -15.86
CA GLY A 439 14.19 -52.94 -14.77
C GLY A 439 15.28 -51.87 -14.79
N ILE A 440 15.86 -51.61 -15.97
CA ILE A 440 16.84 -50.53 -16.17
C ILE A 440 16.25 -49.16 -15.85
N ALA A 441 15.05 -48.85 -16.36
CA ALA A 441 14.39 -47.56 -16.14
C ALA A 441 14.04 -47.32 -14.66
N ARG A 442 13.52 -48.33 -13.96
CA ARG A 442 13.20 -48.27 -12.53
C ARG A 442 14.47 -48.09 -11.69
N ASP A 443 15.53 -48.83 -11.98
CA ASP A 443 16.80 -48.74 -11.26
C ASP A 443 17.45 -47.35 -11.42
N ALA A 444 17.43 -46.80 -12.64
CA ALA A 444 17.88 -45.45 -12.95
C ALA A 444 17.05 -44.39 -12.22
N ALA A 445 15.72 -44.50 -12.24
CA ALA A 445 14.83 -43.58 -11.54
C ALA A 445 15.06 -43.59 -10.03
N ALA A 446 15.23 -44.76 -9.43
CA ALA A 446 15.57 -44.90 -8.01
C ALA A 446 16.95 -44.30 -7.67
N ALA A 447 17.91 -44.31 -8.59
CA ALA A 447 19.23 -43.70 -8.39
C ALA A 447 19.18 -42.17 -8.42
N GLN A 448 18.22 -41.58 -9.14
CA GLN A 448 18.09 -40.14 -9.31
C GLN A 448 17.07 -39.50 -8.35
N ARG A 449 16.23 -40.30 -7.69
CA ARG A 449 15.16 -39.81 -6.83
C ARG A 449 15.69 -39.16 -5.55
N VAL A 450 15.08 -38.03 -5.18
CA VAL A 450 15.28 -37.37 -3.89
C VAL A 450 14.26 -37.90 -2.89
N TYR A 451 14.72 -38.47 -1.77
CA TYR A 451 13.86 -39.12 -0.74
C TYR A 451 13.56 -38.22 0.46
N GLN A 452 13.76 -36.92 0.31
CA GLN A 452 13.43 -35.90 1.29
C GLN A 452 12.67 -34.78 0.61
N GLY A 453 11.60 -34.32 1.25
CA GLY A 453 10.87 -33.16 0.80
C GLY A 453 11.62 -31.87 1.15
N SER A 454 11.74 -30.93 0.21
CA SER A 454 12.38 -29.63 0.43
C SER A 454 11.52 -28.49 -0.11
N LEU A 455 11.65 -27.30 0.49
CA LEU A 455 10.90 -26.10 0.10
C LEU A 455 11.86 -25.02 -0.37
N VAL A 456 11.56 -24.40 -1.50
CA VAL A 456 12.24 -23.18 -1.96
C VAL A 456 11.21 -22.06 -2.06
N LYS A 457 11.39 -20.99 -1.27
CA LYS A 457 10.61 -19.76 -1.41
C LYS A 457 11.43 -18.76 -2.22
N SER A 458 10.93 -18.38 -3.40
CA SER A 458 11.55 -17.42 -4.31
C SER A 458 10.57 -16.29 -4.68
N GLY A 459 11.07 -15.27 -5.39
CA GLY A 459 10.32 -14.07 -5.77
C GLY A 459 10.08 -13.11 -4.59
N ALA A 460 9.73 -11.85 -4.90
CA ALA A 460 9.64 -10.77 -3.92
C ALA A 460 8.39 -10.79 -3.01
N GLY A 461 7.44 -11.69 -3.26
CA GLY A 461 6.21 -11.86 -2.46
C GLY A 461 6.44 -12.62 -1.15
N TRP A 462 5.37 -12.94 -0.44
CA TRP A 462 5.43 -13.56 0.90
C TRP A 462 4.73 -14.91 0.98
N LEU A 463 5.23 -15.82 1.81
CA LEU A 463 4.60 -17.10 2.15
C LEU A 463 4.54 -17.26 3.67
N VAL A 464 3.36 -17.55 4.22
CA VAL A 464 3.18 -17.86 5.65
C VAL A 464 2.99 -19.36 5.82
N LEU A 465 3.75 -19.98 6.73
CA LEU A 465 3.56 -21.36 7.18
C LEU A 465 3.06 -21.35 8.62
N SER A 466 1.80 -21.71 8.85
CA SER A 466 1.19 -21.74 10.19
C SER A 466 0.94 -23.15 10.73
N GLY A 467 1.10 -24.19 9.90
CA GLY A 467 0.97 -25.59 10.31
C GLY A 467 2.28 -26.19 10.84
N ASP A 468 2.17 -27.38 11.45
CA ASP A 468 3.34 -28.14 11.94
C ASP A 468 3.95 -29.00 10.84
N SER A 469 5.12 -28.59 10.36
CA SER A 469 5.81 -29.19 9.22
C SER A 469 7.00 -30.04 9.66
N SER A 470 7.02 -31.30 9.25
CA SER A 470 7.98 -32.34 9.64
C SER A 470 8.80 -32.91 8.46
N TYR A 471 8.72 -32.30 7.28
CA TYR A 471 9.57 -32.70 6.15
C TYR A 471 11.05 -32.50 6.49
N ARG A 472 11.89 -33.42 5.99
CA ARG A 472 13.28 -33.58 6.46
C ARG A 472 14.31 -32.83 5.62
N GLY A 473 14.01 -32.54 4.35
CA GLY A 473 14.90 -31.81 3.46
C GLY A 473 14.96 -30.32 3.79
N PRO A 474 15.92 -29.57 3.23
CA PRO A 474 16.17 -28.17 3.60
C PRO A 474 15.07 -27.23 3.10
N THR A 475 14.95 -26.08 3.77
CA THR A 475 14.12 -24.94 3.33
C THR A 475 15.03 -23.80 2.92
N ARG A 476 14.89 -23.31 1.69
CA ARG A 476 15.68 -22.18 1.16
C ARG A 476 14.77 -20.97 0.94
N VAL A 477 15.19 -19.81 1.42
CA VAL A 477 14.53 -18.53 1.18
C VAL A 477 15.42 -17.70 0.26
N ASP A 478 15.10 -17.75 -1.02
CA ASP A 478 15.87 -17.12 -2.11
C ASP A 478 15.31 -15.74 -2.49
N GLY A 479 14.15 -15.37 -1.97
CA GLY A 479 13.52 -14.08 -2.23
C GLY A 479 12.26 -13.85 -1.40
N GLY A 480 12.03 -12.58 -1.07
CA GLY A 480 10.83 -12.15 -0.35
C GLY A 480 10.75 -12.74 1.06
N LEU A 481 9.55 -12.80 1.63
CA LEU A 481 9.34 -13.24 3.00
C LEU A 481 8.86 -14.70 3.08
N LEU A 482 9.50 -15.50 3.94
CA LEU A 482 8.94 -16.73 4.51
C LEU A 482 8.66 -16.48 6.00
N ALA A 483 7.40 -16.35 6.37
CA ALA A 483 6.98 -16.21 7.76
C ALA A 483 6.58 -17.57 8.34
N VAL A 484 7.31 -18.07 9.33
CA VAL A 484 7.00 -19.33 10.02
C VAL A 484 6.29 -19.00 11.32
N ASN A 485 4.99 -19.30 11.37
CA ASN A 485 4.12 -19.09 12.53
C ASN A 485 3.73 -20.41 13.24
N GLY A 486 3.87 -21.55 12.55
CA GLY A 486 3.76 -22.89 13.13
C GLY A 486 5.13 -23.44 13.54
N SER A 487 5.35 -24.74 13.31
CA SER A 487 6.65 -25.37 13.47
C SER A 487 7.20 -25.89 12.14
N LEU A 488 8.52 -25.81 11.97
CA LEU A 488 9.24 -26.30 10.82
C LEU A 488 10.49 -27.05 11.27
N GLN A 489 10.47 -28.38 11.17
CA GLN A 489 11.62 -29.22 11.55
C GLN A 489 12.85 -28.97 10.67
N SER A 490 12.62 -28.65 9.40
CA SER A 490 13.65 -28.40 8.39
C SER A 490 14.63 -27.30 8.80
N ALA A 491 15.90 -27.46 8.41
CA ALA A 491 16.87 -26.37 8.45
C ALA A 491 16.53 -25.30 7.42
N VAL A 492 16.58 -24.03 7.82
CA VAL A 492 16.28 -22.87 6.98
C VAL A 492 17.57 -22.17 6.58
N THR A 493 17.75 -21.95 5.29
CA THR A 493 18.83 -21.12 4.75
C THR A 493 18.24 -19.90 4.05
N VAL A 494 18.62 -18.71 4.50
CA VAL A 494 18.18 -17.42 3.94
C VAL A 494 19.29 -16.85 3.07
N ASN A 495 19.01 -16.69 1.79
CA ASN A 495 19.94 -16.17 0.79
C ASN A 495 19.68 -14.68 0.52
N ALA A 496 20.55 -14.08 -0.30
CA ALA A 496 20.44 -12.69 -0.70
C ALA A 496 19.05 -12.35 -1.25
N GLY A 497 18.39 -11.33 -0.68
CA GLY A 497 17.04 -10.91 -1.06
C GLY A 497 15.90 -11.71 -0.42
N GLY A 498 16.23 -12.76 0.35
CA GLY A 498 15.30 -13.51 1.18
C GLY A 498 15.19 -12.96 2.60
N THR A 499 14.03 -13.16 3.22
CA THR A 499 13.75 -12.83 4.62
C THR A 499 13.02 -13.99 5.28
N VAL A 500 13.50 -14.45 6.43
CA VAL A 500 12.71 -15.34 7.30
C VAL A 500 12.15 -14.53 8.47
N GLY A 501 10.90 -14.78 8.83
CA GLY A 501 10.27 -14.18 10.00
C GLY A 501 9.21 -15.05 10.63
N GLY A 502 8.25 -14.44 11.32
CA GLY A 502 7.17 -15.12 12.04
C GLY A 502 7.48 -15.39 13.52
N ASN A 503 6.50 -15.98 14.21
CA ASN A 503 6.52 -16.22 15.66
C ASN A 503 6.72 -17.70 16.04
N GLY A 504 7.03 -18.53 15.06
CA GLY A 504 7.02 -19.99 15.18
C GLY A 504 8.34 -20.58 15.64
N ARG A 505 8.57 -21.82 15.23
CA ARG A 505 9.82 -22.56 15.48
C ARG A 505 10.38 -23.13 14.18
N VAL A 506 11.67 -22.95 13.95
CA VAL A 506 12.41 -23.55 12.83
C VAL A 506 13.46 -24.54 13.35
N GLY A 507 14.03 -25.38 12.47
CA GLY A 507 15.13 -26.29 12.78
C GLY A 507 16.43 -25.54 13.08
N ALA A 508 17.46 -25.73 12.27
CA ALA A 508 18.61 -24.83 12.24
C ALA A 508 18.30 -23.60 11.36
N LEU A 509 18.96 -22.47 11.60
CA LEU A 509 18.79 -21.26 10.80
C LEU A 509 20.15 -20.71 10.36
N ILE A 510 20.35 -20.55 9.06
CA ILE A 510 21.55 -19.95 8.46
C ILE A 510 21.11 -18.73 7.65
N ALA A 511 21.69 -17.57 7.93
CA ALA A 511 21.50 -16.36 7.13
C ALA A 511 22.81 -16.03 6.41
N ASN A 512 22.81 -16.19 5.08
CA ASN A 512 23.94 -15.86 4.22
C ASN A 512 24.01 -14.35 3.96
N ALA A 513 25.09 -13.89 3.33
CA ALA A 513 25.23 -12.49 2.93
C ALA A 513 24.00 -11.99 2.14
N GLY A 514 23.44 -10.86 2.56
CA GLY A 514 22.21 -10.27 1.98
C GLY A 514 20.90 -10.95 2.41
N GLY A 515 20.94 -12.01 3.21
CA GLY A 515 19.76 -12.63 3.83
C GLY A 515 19.35 -11.89 5.10
N VAL A 516 18.04 -11.85 5.38
CA VAL A 516 17.47 -11.14 6.53
C VAL A 516 16.75 -12.12 7.47
N VAL A 517 17.02 -12.02 8.76
CA VAL A 517 16.23 -12.67 9.83
C VAL A 517 15.45 -11.58 10.54
N ALA A 518 14.13 -11.61 10.47
CA ALA A 518 13.22 -10.63 11.07
C ALA A 518 12.14 -11.39 11.86
N PRO A 519 12.43 -11.82 13.10
CA PRO A 519 11.45 -12.48 13.97
C PRO A 519 10.21 -11.62 14.14
N GLY A 520 9.11 -12.25 14.51
CA GLY A 520 7.88 -11.51 14.70
C GLY A 520 6.93 -11.61 13.50
N ASN A 521 5.67 -11.30 13.78
CA ASN A 521 4.84 -10.58 12.81
C ASN A 521 4.75 -9.10 13.26
N SER A 522 5.87 -8.57 13.81
CA SER A 522 6.02 -7.22 14.36
C SER A 522 5.10 -6.90 15.57
N ILE A 523 5.46 -7.12 16.84
CA ILE A 523 6.71 -7.63 17.47
C ILE A 523 6.52 -9.09 17.93
N GLY A 524 7.57 -9.93 17.90
CA GLY A 524 7.52 -11.27 18.47
C GLY A 524 8.82 -12.09 18.51
N THR A 525 8.68 -13.38 18.82
CA THR A 525 9.82 -14.29 19.05
C THR A 525 9.85 -15.39 18.00
N LEU A 526 10.99 -15.59 17.33
CA LEU A 526 11.26 -16.75 16.49
C LEU A 526 12.17 -17.73 17.23
N ASN A 527 11.76 -19.00 17.28
CA ASN A 527 12.49 -20.05 17.98
C ASN A 527 13.32 -20.88 17.00
N VAL A 528 14.58 -21.18 17.32
CA VAL A 528 15.48 -22.00 16.51
C VAL A 528 15.87 -23.24 17.32
N ALA A 529 15.40 -24.41 16.90
CA ALA A 529 15.63 -25.67 17.62
C ALA A 529 17.09 -26.16 17.52
N GLY A 530 17.78 -25.81 16.44
CA GLY A 530 19.18 -26.13 16.20
C GLY A 530 20.11 -24.95 16.46
N ASN A 531 21.19 -24.89 15.69
CA ASN A 531 22.12 -23.75 15.72
C ASN A 531 21.59 -22.59 14.85
N LEU A 532 22.00 -21.38 15.22
CA LEU A 532 21.85 -20.16 14.44
C LEU A 532 23.23 -19.77 13.88
N ASP A 533 23.32 -19.52 12.57
CA ASP A 533 24.51 -18.98 11.91
C ASP A 533 24.16 -17.69 11.16
N LEU A 534 24.58 -16.55 11.69
CA LEU A 534 24.45 -15.24 11.07
C LEU A 534 25.79 -14.85 10.43
N GLN A 535 25.90 -15.07 9.13
CA GLN A 535 27.14 -14.88 8.38
C GLN A 535 27.45 -13.40 8.11
N PRO A 536 28.72 -13.04 7.80
CA PRO A 536 29.07 -11.67 7.42
C PRO A 536 28.19 -11.14 6.29
N GLY A 537 27.67 -9.91 6.45
CA GLY A 537 26.80 -9.27 5.46
C GLY A 537 25.34 -9.72 5.47
N SER A 538 24.95 -10.68 6.34
CA SER A 538 23.54 -10.92 6.68
C SER A 538 22.99 -9.81 7.59
N THR A 539 21.67 -9.75 7.76
CA THR A 539 21.02 -8.79 8.65
C THR A 539 20.10 -9.50 9.64
N TYR A 540 20.27 -9.22 10.93
CA TYR A 540 19.29 -9.49 11.96
C TYR A 540 18.47 -8.21 12.18
N GLN A 541 17.18 -8.23 11.84
CA GLN A 541 16.29 -7.10 12.02
C GLN A 541 15.47 -7.27 13.30
N VAL A 542 15.43 -6.23 14.13
CA VAL A 542 14.73 -6.20 15.41
C VAL A 542 13.77 -5.02 15.43
N GLU A 543 12.47 -5.30 15.49
CA GLU A 543 11.46 -4.29 15.77
C GLU A 543 11.43 -3.95 17.28
N LEU A 544 11.25 -2.66 17.59
CA LEU A 544 11.27 -2.14 18.96
C LEU A 544 10.05 -1.29 19.27
N SER A 545 9.44 -1.54 20.42
CA SER A 545 8.49 -0.66 21.09
C SER A 545 8.99 -0.36 22.50
N PRO A 546 8.45 0.66 23.19
CA PRO A 546 8.83 0.93 24.58
C PRO A 546 8.60 -0.24 25.56
N ALA A 547 7.80 -1.23 25.18
CA ALA A 547 7.40 -2.35 26.02
C ALA A 547 8.00 -3.70 25.59
N ALA A 548 8.44 -3.85 24.34
CA ALA A 548 8.85 -5.12 23.77
C ALA A 548 9.83 -4.94 22.60
N SER A 549 10.59 -5.98 22.31
CA SER A 549 11.43 -6.12 21.11
C SER A 549 11.18 -7.45 20.43
N ASP A 550 11.55 -7.55 19.15
CA ASP A 550 11.73 -8.84 18.52
C ASP A 550 12.85 -9.63 19.20
N ARG A 551 12.74 -10.95 19.12
CA ARG A 551 13.67 -11.86 19.80
C ARG A 551 13.94 -13.13 19.00
N LEU A 552 15.21 -13.53 19.00
CA LEU A 552 15.62 -14.89 18.63
C LEU A 552 15.90 -15.71 19.88
N VAL A 553 15.28 -16.88 19.98
CA VAL A 553 15.54 -17.87 21.03
C VAL A 553 16.08 -19.14 20.37
N VAL A 554 17.32 -19.49 20.69
CA VAL A 554 18.07 -20.58 20.06
C VAL A 554 18.37 -21.66 21.10
N ASP A 555 17.99 -22.90 20.82
CA ASP A 555 18.27 -24.04 21.71
C ASP A 555 19.72 -24.53 21.55
N GLY A 556 20.31 -24.36 20.35
CA GLY A 556 21.71 -24.63 20.07
C GLY A 556 22.64 -23.43 20.32
N GLN A 557 23.79 -23.43 19.64
CA GLN A 557 24.73 -22.30 19.64
C GLN A 557 24.29 -21.24 18.62
N ALA A 558 24.48 -19.96 18.94
CA ALA A 558 24.34 -18.86 18.00
C ALA A 558 25.72 -18.30 17.59
N SER A 559 26.09 -18.48 16.33
CA SER A 559 27.27 -17.85 15.72
C SER A 559 26.88 -16.53 15.07
N VAL A 560 27.51 -15.43 15.49
CA VAL A 560 27.32 -14.08 14.97
C VAL A 560 28.63 -13.59 14.36
N ALA A 561 28.87 -13.94 13.10
CA ALA A 561 30.13 -13.70 12.41
C ALA A 561 30.15 -12.32 11.71
N GLY A 562 29.78 -11.24 12.40
CA GLY A 562 29.77 -9.90 11.80
C GLY A 562 28.54 -9.59 10.94
N ALA A 563 27.39 -10.16 11.28
CA ALA A 563 26.10 -9.73 10.74
C ALA A 563 25.76 -8.29 11.15
N ASN A 564 24.92 -7.61 10.37
CA ASN A 564 24.37 -6.30 10.73
C ASN A 564 23.17 -6.47 11.66
N LEU A 565 23.06 -5.63 12.69
CA LEU A 565 21.84 -5.50 13.48
C LEU A 565 21.04 -4.30 12.96
N SER A 566 19.84 -4.52 12.44
CA SER A 566 18.94 -3.47 11.96
C SER A 566 17.83 -3.23 12.96
N LEU A 567 17.69 -2.00 13.47
CA LEU A 567 16.63 -1.61 14.39
C LEU A 567 15.50 -0.92 13.64
N VAL A 568 14.29 -1.41 13.84
CA VAL A 568 13.07 -0.84 13.27
C VAL A 568 12.17 -0.41 14.43
N PRO A 569 12.07 0.89 14.73
CA PRO A 569 11.09 1.35 15.69
C PRO A 569 9.70 1.02 15.14
N GLN A 570 8.84 0.44 15.97
CA GLN A 570 7.45 0.23 15.62
C GLN A 570 6.82 1.59 15.26
N ALA A 571 6.14 1.64 14.12
CA ALA A 571 5.47 2.85 13.66
C ALA A 571 4.55 3.39 14.76
N ARG A 572 4.82 4.62 15.21
CA ARG A 572 3.98 5.28 16.20
C ARG A 572 2.98 6.17 15.48
N PRO A 573 1.70 6.23 15.92
CA PRO A 573 0.80 7.26 15.44
C PRO A 573 1.40 8.65 15.71
N ASN A 574 0.95 9.66 14.97
CA ASN A 574 1.39 11.05 15.07
C ASN A 574 1.58 11.48 16.54
N LEU A 575 2.85 11.57 16.97
CA LEU A 575 3.22 11.70 18.38
C LEU A 575 2.66 12.98 19.00
N LEU A 576 2.58 14.06 18.23
CA LEU A 576 2.08 15.35 18.72
C LEU A 576 0.62 15.27 19.18
N ALA A 577 -0.20 14.44 18.53
CA ALA A 577 -1.64 14.33 18.82
C ALA A 577 -1.96 13.52 20.09
N GLY A 578 -0.97 12.88 20.71
CA GLY A 578 -1.12 12.07 21.92
C GLY A 578 -0.67 12.78 23.19
N GLY A 579 -0.97 12.17 24.34
CA GLY A 579 -0.36 12.56 25.63
C GLY A 579 1.07 12.02 25.79
N PRO A 580 1.68 12.15 26.98
CA PRO A 580 3.01 11.62 27.27
C PRO A 580 3.16 10.17 26.82
N VAL A 581 4.28 9.85 26.18
CA VAL A 581 4.58 8.51 25.66
C VAL A 581 5.70 7.87 26.45
N THR A 582 5.81 6.55 26.36
CA THR A 582 6.95 5.86 26.96
C THR A 582 8.15 5.94 26.02
N SER A 583 9.29 6.43 26.50
CA SER A 583 10.52 6.51 25.71
C SER A 583 11.16 5.14 25.47
N LEU A 584 11.87 5.01 24.35
CA LEU A 584 12.84 3.93 24.14
C LEU A 584 14.15 4.19 24.91
N VAL A 585 14.46 5.46 25.22
CA VAL A 585 15.70 5.81 25.91
C VAL A 585 15.71 5.20 27.32
N GLY A 586 16.81 4.55 27.66
CA GLY A 586 17.01 3.84 28.93
C GLY A 586 16.36 2.46 28.98
N ARG A 587 15.78 1.97 27.86
CA ARG A 587 15.25 0.61 27.77
C ARG A 587 16.35 -0.37 27.36
N GLN A 588 16.32 -1.53 28.02
CA GLN A 588 17.13 -2.70 27.70
C GLN A 588 16.22 -3.79 27.12
N PHE A 589 16.66 -4.44 26.06
CA PHE A 589 15.91 -5.47 25.35
C PHE A 589 16.74 -6.75 25.18
N ASP A 590 16.19 -7.90 25.55
CA ASP A 590 16.79 -9.21 25.24
C ASP A 590 16.51 -9.59 23.79
N ILE A 591 17.45 -9.32 22.88
CA ILE A 591 17.25 -9.53 21.43
C ILE A 591 17.69 -10.92 20.96
N LEU A 592 18.62 -11.58 21.66
CA LEU A 592 19.09 -12.92 21.32
C LEU A 592 19.36 -13.72 22.59
N GLN A 593 18.83 -14.94 22.65
CA GLN A 593 19.18 -15.95 23.66
C GLN A 593 19.62 -17.23 22.96
N ALA A 594 20.71 -17.84 23.41
CA ALA A 594 21.22 -19.11 22.89
C ALA A 594 21.63 -20.04 24.04
N ALA A 595 20.96 -21.19 24.19
CA ALA A 595 21.23 -22.13 25.26
C ALA A 595 22.58 -22.86 25.10
N GLY A 596 23.04 -23.05 23.85
CA GLY A 596 24.39 -23.54 23.53
C GLY A 596 25.48 -22.44 23.50
N GLY A 597 25.13 -21.21 23.89
CA GLY A 597 26.03 -20.06 23.95
C GLY A 597 26.05 -19.18 22.70
N VAL A 598 26.56 -17.96 22.85
CA VAL A 598 26.77 -16.98 21.77
C VAL A 598 28.26 -16.90 21.44
N ASP A 599 28.61 -17.13 20.17
CA ASP A 599 29.97 -16.97 19.64
C ASP A 599 30.00 -15.84 18.60
N GLY A 600 30.98 -14.95 18.68
CA GLY A 600 31.09 -13.77 17.81
C GLY A 600 30.28 -12.54 18.25
N ARG A 601 30.20 -11.54 17.36
CA ARG A 601 29.58 -10.22 17.59
C ARG A 601 28.97 -9.66 16.30
N PHE A 602 27.94 -8.83 16.45
CA PHE A 602 27.42 -8.01 15.35
C PHE A 602 28.48 -7.01 14.87
N ALA A 603 28.54 -6.75 13.56
CA ALA A 603 29.50 -5.82 12.98
C ALA A 603 29.12 -4.35 13.25
N GLN A 604 27.83 -4.03 13.16
CA GLN A 604 27.30 -2.69 13.33
C GLN A 604 25.80 -2.72 13.64
N VAL A 605 25.30 -1.64 14.25
CA VAL A 605 23.88 -1.38 14.47
C VAL A 605 23.42 -0.28 13.50
N GLN A 606 22.30 -0.49 12.81
CA GLN A 606 21.75 0.42 11.80
C GLN A 606 20.24 0.63 12.00
N PRO A 607 19.65 1.76 11.57
CA PRO A 607 20.37 2.96 11.14
C PRO A 607 21.04 3.63 12.35
N GLY A 608 22.10 4.39 12.10
CA GLY A 608 22.65 5.30 13.10
C GLY A 608 21.69 6.48 13.30
N TYR A 609 20.91 6.46 14.37
CA TYR A 609 20.08 7.60 14.76
C TYR A 609 20.95 8.75 15.26
N LEU A 610 20.55 10.00 14.99
CA LEU A 610 21.33 11.16 15.44
C LEU A 610 21.34 11.28 16.97
N PHE A 611 20.21 10.98 17.60
CA PHE A 611 19.96 11.24 19.02
C PHE A 611 19.92 9.98 19.88
N LEU A 612 19.87 8.79 19.28
CA LEU A 612 19.93 7.52 20.01
C LEU A 612 21.30 6.87 19.84
N GLY A 613 21.87 6.41 20.95
CA GLY A 613 22.97 5.47 20.99
C GLY A 613 22.43 4.07 21.23
N THR A 614 23.20 3.06 20.82
CA THR A 614 22.88 1.66 21.09
C THR A 614 24.11 0.97 21.64
N VAL A 615 23.98 0.33 22.79
CA VAL A 615 25.04 -0.49 23.38
C VAL A 615 24.56 -1.95 23.35
N LEU A 616 25.45 -2.83 22.90
CA LEU A 616 25.18 -4.27 22.88
C LEU A 616 25.97 -4.95 23.99
N ASP A 617 25.25 -5.51 24.96
CA ASP A 617 25.82 -6.26 26.07
C ASP A 617 25.76 -7.75 25.78
N TYR A 618 26.95 -8.37 25.80
CA TYR A 618 27.11 -9.79 25.48
C TYR A 618 27.36 -10.57 26.77
N SER A 619 26.54 -11.59 26.97
CA SER A 619 26.75 -12.64 27.98
C SER A 619 27.11 -13.96 27.31
N ALA A 620 27.43 -14.99 28.09
CA ALA A 620 27.70 -16.32 27.54
C ALA A 620 26.54 -16.88 26.70
N ASN A 621 25.29 -16.54 27.05
CA ASN A 621 24.08 -17.17 26.51
C ASN A 621 23.10 -16.16 25.89
N GLY A 622 23.50 -14.91 25.65
CA GLY A 622 22.59 -13.93 25.07
C GLY A 622 23.20 -12.56 24.79
N VAL A 623 22.44 -11.76 24.03
CA VAL A 623 22.77 -10.38 23.65
C VAL A 623 21.61 -9.48 24.06
N GLN A 624 21.93 -8.44 24.82
CA GLN A 624 21.02 -7.38 25.22
C GLN A 624 21.32 -6.11 24.44
N LEU A 625 20.26 -5.38 24.09
CA LEU A 625 20.33 -4.08 23.43
C LEU A 625 19.86 -3.00 24.38
N ASP A 626 20.79 -2.13 24.77
CA ASP A 626 20.49 -0.91 25.50
C ASP A 626 20.30 0.25 24.53
N VAL A 627 19.13 0.87 24.58
CA VAL A 627 18.86 2.11 23.85
C VAL A 627 19.21 3.29 24.75
N THR A 628 20.26 4.02 24.39
CA THR A 628 20.77 5.14 25.18
C THR A 628 20.56 6.47 24.44
N ARG A 629 20.73 7.57 25.17
CA ARG A 629 20.77 8.90 24.58
C ARG A 629 22.17 9.15 24.00
N SER A 630 22.26 9.51 22.74
CA SER A 630 23.50 9.98 22.12
C SER A 630 23.97 11.31 22.75
N ALA A 631 25.27 11.61 22.68
CA ALA A 631 25.81 12.89 23.15
C ALA A 631 25.35 14.10 22.29
N THR A 632 24.87 13.85 21.07
CA THR A 632 24.31 14.89 20.18
C THR A 632 22.99 15.41 20.75
N THR A 633 22.89 16.69 21.10
CA THR A 633 21.64 17.31 21.58
C THR A 633 20.84 17.92 20.43
N PHE A 634 19.53 18.19 20.61
CA PHE A 634 18.73 18.81 19.55
C PHE A 634 19.25 20.20 19.13
N ASP A 635 19.75 20.98 20.08
CA ASP A 635 20.36 22.29 19.82
C ASP A 635 21.71 22.18 19.09
N SER A 636 22.46 21.09 19.26
CA SER A 636 23.76 20.92 18.60
C SER A 636 23.68 20.81 17.08
N VAL A 637 22.51 20.42 16.54
CA VAL A 637 22.28 20.33 15.09
C VAL A 637 21.64 21.60 14.51
N ALA A 638 21.29 22.57 15.37
CA ALA A 638 20.67 23.83 14.96
C ALA A 638 21.62 24.67 14.08
N ALA A 639 21.04 25.42 13.14
CA ALA A 639 21.75 26.33 12.26
C ALA A 639 21.43 27.81 12.52
N THR A 640 20.35 28.10 13.26
CA THR A 640 19.89 29.47 13.56
C THR A 640 19.73 29.70 15.06
N PRO A 641 19.78 30.94 15.55
CA PRO A 641 19.53 31.26 16.96
C PRO A 641 18.16 30.78 17.46
N ASN A 642 17.12 30.89 16.63
CA ASN A 642 15.77 30.40 16.98
C ASN A 642 15.74 28.86 17.07
N GLN A 643 16.38 28.16 16.13
CA GLN A 643 16.52 26.70 16.21
C GLN A 643 17.32 26.25 17.43
N LEU A 644 18.37 26.99 17.79
CA LEU A 644 19.17 26.72 19.00
C LEU A 644 18.31 26.88 20.25
N ALA A 645 17.55 27.97 20.34
CA ALA A 645 16.67 28.26 21.46
C ALA A 645 15.56 27.21 21.60
N SER A 646 14.88 26.84 20.51
CA SER A 646 13.84 25.81 20.51
C SER A 646 14.44 24.42 20.78
N GLY A 647 15.59 24.09 20.20
CA GLY A 647 16.28 22.81 20.45
C GLY A 647 16.66 22.64 21.92
N ALA A 648 17.21 23.69 22.54
CA ALA A 648 17.56 23.67 23.96
C ALA A 648 16.33 23.66 24.88
N ALA A 649 15.19 24.21 24.43
CA ALA A 649 13.92 24.09 25.12
C ALA A 649 13.38 22.66 25.05
N ILE A 650 13.40 22.04 23.88
CA ILE A 650 12.94 20.66 23.68
C ILE A 650 13.81 19.68 24.45
N GLU A 651 15.14 19.85 24.47
CA GLU A 651 16.04 18.99 25.25
C GLU A 651 15.68 18.98 26.75
N ARG A 652 15.20 20.12 27.28
CA ARG A 652 14.76 20.25 28.68
C ARG A 652 13.40 19.59 28.97
N LEU A 653 12.57 19.33 27.95
CA LEU A 653 11.31 18.58 28.12
C LEU A 653 11.57 17.11 28.50
N GLY A 654 12.67 16.56 27.98
CA GLY A 654 13.16 15.23 28.32
C GLY A 654 12.36 14.04 27.77
N PRO A 655 12.86 12.82 27.98
CA PRO A 655 12.25 11.58 27.50
C PRO A 655 10.78 11.42 27.91
N GLY A 656 9.95 10.97 26.97
CA GLY A 656 8.51 10.75 27.16
C GLY A 656 7.62 11.96 26.88
N ASN A 657 8.18 13.17 26.75
CA ASN A 657 7.42 14.29 26.19
C ASN A 657 7.21 14.09 24.67
N PRO A 658 5.99 14.28 24.11
CA PRO A 658 5.75 14.00 22.70
C PRO A 658 6.57 14.85 21.72
N VAL A 659 6.87 16.11 22.06
CA VAL A 659 7.71 16.99 21.21
C VAL A 659 9.14 16.47 21.20
N TYR A 660 9.69 16.09 22.36
CA TYR A 660 11.00 15.47 22.49
C TYR A 660 11.09 14.17 21.67
N GLU A 661 10.11 13.29 21.84
CA GLU A 661 10.06 11.97 21.20
C GLU A 661 9.89 12.07 19.68
N SER A 662 9.23 13.13 19.17
CA SER A 662 9.04 13.36 17.73
C SER A 662 10.34 13.54 16.94
N LEU A 663 11.42 13.94 17.62
CA LEU A 663 12.72 14.20 16.99
C LEU A 663 13.74 13.08 17.24
N LEU A 664 13.57 12.24 18.27
CA LEU A 664 14.56 11.23 18.69
C LEU A 664 14.96 10.24 17.60
N LEU A 665 14.00 9.79 16.80
CA LEU A 665 14.21 8.78 15.75
C LEU A 665 14.72 9.38 14.43
N SER A 666 15.11 10.66 14.43
CA SER A 666 15.62 11.31 13.23
C SER A 666 17.01 10.80 12.84
N THR A 667 17.19 10.53 11.56
CA THR A 667 18.48 10.20 10.93
C THR A 667 19.04 11.38 10.11
N SER A 668 18.27 12.48 9.98
CA SER A 668 18.61 13.66 9.17
C SER A 668 18.61 14.96 9.98
N ALA A 669 19.74 15.66 9.96
CA ALA A 669 19.87 16.96 10.64
C ALA A 669 18.99 18.02 9.98
N ASP A 670 18.76 17.94 8.67
CA ASP A 670 17.93 18.90 7.93
C ASP A 670 16.44 18.76 8.30
N GLN A 671 15.97 17.52 8.47
CA GLN A 671 14.61 17.25 8.96
C GLN A 671 14.40 17.79 10.37
N VAL A 672 15.41 17.65 11.24
CA VAL A 672 15.36 18.20 12.62
C VAL A 672 15.34 19.73 12.59
N ARG A 673 16.22 20.36 11.79
CA ARG A 673 16.26 21.83 11.64
C ARG A 673 14.92 22.40 11.18
N ASP A 674 14.25 21.71 10.25
CA ASP A 674 12.91 22.09 9.81
C ASP A 674 11.88 21.96 10.94
N GLY A 675 11.90 20.86 11.69
CA GLY A 675 11.05 20.68 12.87
C GLY A 675 11.26 21.77 13.92
N LEU A 676 12.52 22.05 14.29
CA LEU A 676 12.88 23.10 15.24
C LEU A 676 12.36 24.48 14.81
N ARG A 677 12.47 24.79 13.52
CA ARG A 677 11.99 26.04 12.91
C ARG A 677 10.47 26.19 13.00
N GLN A 678 9.72 25.13 12.73
CA GLN A 678 8.25 25.13 12.86
C GLN A 678 7.80 25.15 14.33
N LEU A 679 8.57 24.53 15.24
CA LEU A 679 8.28 24.49 16.68
C LEU A 679 8.58 25.81 17.41
N ALA A 680 9.46 26.65 16.86
CA ALA A 680 9.95 27.85 17.52
C ALA A 680 8.87 28.91 17.81
N GLY A 681 7.89 29.11 16.92
CA GLY A 681 6.82 30.11 17.14
C GLY A 681 7.19 31.55 16.79
N GLU A 682 8.09 31.79 15.81
CA GLU A 682 8.58 33.13 15.45
C GLU A 682 7.48 34.12 14.97
N ILE A 683 6.27 33.64 14.69
CA ILE A 683 5.15 34.50 14.27
C ILE A 683 4.70 35.50 15.33
N TYR A 684 4.86 35.20 16.63
CA TYR A 684 4.45 36.08 17.71
C TYR A 684 5.28 37.38 17.77
N PRO A 685 6.63 37.35 17.75
CA PRO A 685 7.38 38.60 17.72
C PRO A 685 7.25 39.37 16.40
N ALA A 686 6.95 38.66 15.29
CA ALA A 686 6.65 39.28 13.99
C ALA A 686 5.30 40.01 13.99
N LEU A 687 4.29 39.48 14.68
CA LEU A 687 2.99 40.13 14.88
C LEU A 687 3.15 41.48 15.59
N ASP A 688 3.91 41.53 16.67
CA ASP A 688 4.17 42.78 17.41
C ASP A 688 4.83 43.84 16.52
N SER A 689 5.82 43.40 15.73
CA SER A 689 6.54 44.25 14.77
C SER A 689 5.62 44.78 13.68
N MET A 690 4.69 43.94 13.19
CA MET A 690 3.68 44.34 12.23
C MET A 690 2.71 45.38 12.81
N LEU A 691 2.22 45.19 14.05
CA LEU A 691 1.27 46.13 14.67
C LEU A 691 1.91 47.52 14.88
N LEU A 692 3.16 47.57 15.36
CA LEU A 692 3.90 48.82 15.48
C LEU A 692 4.16 49.48 14.12
N SER A 693 4.48 48.68 13.10
CA SER A 693 4.69 49.13 11.73
C SER A 693 3.42 49.73 11.12
N GLN A 694 2.26 49.08 11.30
CA GLN A 694 0.96 49.53 10.76
C GLN A 694 0.49 50.86 11.36
N GLY A 695 0.94 51.21 12.57
CA GLY A 695 0.69 52.54 13.13
C GLY A 695 1.17 53.68 12.21
N SER A 696 2.14 53.44 11.32
CA SER A 696 2.53 54.43 10.31
C SER A 696 1.38 54.79 9.36
N VAL A 697 0.60 53.81 8.89
CA VAL A 697 -0.51 54.02 7.94
C VAL A 697 -1.59 54.94 8.55
N LEU A 698 -1.88 54.75 9.84
CA LEU A 698 -2.83 55.60 10.57
C LEU A 698 -2.26 57.01 10.77
N ARG A 699 -1.02 57.12 11.26
CA ARG A 699 -0.34 58.42 11.42
C ARG A 699 -0.35 59.19 10.11
N ASP A 700 -0.03 58.55 9.01
CA ASP A 700 0.12 59.22 7.74
C ASP A 700 -1.26 59.65 7.18
N ALA A 701 -2.32 58.86 7.41
CA ALA A 701 -3.70 59.25 7.13
C ALA A 701 -4.16 60.47 7.96
N LEU A 702 -3.84 60.52 9.26
CA LEU A 702 -4.13 61.70 10.11
C LEU A 702 -3.24 62.90 9.72
N GLY A 703 -1.98 62.64 9.39
CA GLY A 703 -0.98 63.60 8.93
C GLY A 703 -1.42 64.33 7.67
N GLU A 704 -2.01 63.64 6.71
CA GLU A 704 -2.56 64.25 5.49
C GLU A 704 -3.62 65.32 5.77
N ARG A 705 -4.42 65.14 6.83
CA ARG A 705 -5.47 66.09 7.23
C ARG A 705 -4.88 67.39 7.77
N VAL A 706 -3.81 67.29 8.56
CA VAL A 706 -3.06 68.47 9.02
C VAL A 706 -2.15 69.03 7.94
N GLN A 707 -1.78 68.25 6.92
CA GLN A 707 -0.90 68.67 5.81
C GLN A 707 -1.61 69.42 4.67
N GLY A 708 -2.93 69.32 4.50
CA GLY A 708 -3.69 70.02 3.45
C GLY A 708 -3.48 71.54 3.46
N ALA A 709 -3.51 72.22 2.32
CA ALA A 709 -3.27 73.67 2.28
C ALA A 709 -4.42 74.43 2.98
N ALA A 710 -4.08 75.40 3.85
CA ALA A 710 -4.95 76.58 3.96
C ALA A 710 -4.79 77.33 2.62
N LEU A 711 -5.90 77.65 1.97
CA LEU A 711 -5.89 78.41 0.73
C LEU A 711 -5.05 79.68 0.94
N PRO A 712 -4.11 80.02 0.03
CA PRO A 712 -3.38 81.27 0.14
C PRO A 712 -4.37 82.43 0.09
N ALA A 713 -4.31 83.33 1.07
CA ALA A 713 -5.14 84.54 1.18
C ALA A 713 -4.94 85.57 0.05
N ASN A 714 -4.28 85.21 -1.06
CA ASN A 714 -3.86 86.12 -2.13
C ASN A 714 -4.04 85.54 -3.54
N ALA A 715 -5.16 84.86 -3.83
CA ALA A 715 -5.63 84.70 -5.21
C ALA A 715 -6.60 85.86 -5.53
N PRO A 716 -6.34 86.69 -6.58
CA PRO A 716 -7.27 87.75 -6.94
C PRO A 716 -8.61 87.15 -7.40
N GLY A 717 -9.66 87.33 -6.61
CA GLY A 717 -11.03 86.95 -6.98
C GLY A 717 -11.66 85.77 -6.21
N THR A 718 -11.00 85.19 -5.21
CA THR A 718 -11.62 84.20 -4.31
C THR A 718 -11.95 84.84 -2.97
N THR A 719 -13.22 84.80 -2.56
CA THR A 719 -13.65 85.09 -1.19
C THR A 719 -12.82 84.27 -0.21
N ALA A 720 -12.33 84.92 0.86
CA ALA A 720 -11.68 84.24 1.97
C ALA A 720 -12.52 83.04 2.43
N PRO A 721 -11.91 81.90 2.79
CA PRO A 721 -12.65 80.76 3.31
C PRO A 721 -13.53 81.22 4.48
N GLU A 722 -14.80 80.82 4.49
CA GLU A 722 -15.68 81.12 5.62
C GLU A 722 -15.05 80.52 6.89
N THR A 723 -14.72 81.38 7.85
CA THR A 723 -14.33 80.97 9.20
C THR A 723 -15.41 80.05 9.78
N GLY A 724 -15.05 78.80 10.08
CA GLY A 724 -15.97 77.80 10.64
C GLY A 724 -16.28 76.58 9.76
N SER A 725 -15.64 76.42 8.59
CA SER A 725 -15.87 75.27 7.70
C SER A 725 -15.61 73.92 8.39
N THR A 726 -16.56 72.99 8.26
CA THR A 726 -16.44 71.63 8.78
C THR A 726 -16.25 70.67 7.62
N GLN A 727 -15.32 69.71 7.77
CA GLN A 727 -14.98 68.75 6.74
C GLN A 727 -15.23 67.34 7.25
N LEU A 728 -16.09 66.60 6.57
CA LEU A 728 -16.22 65.15 6.73
C LEU A 728 -15.33 64.46 5.69
N TRP A 729 -14.52 63.51 6.11
CA TRP A 729 -13.70 62.74 5.19
C TRP A 729 -13.81 61.23 5.45
N LEU A 730 -13.72 60.48 4.35
CA LEU A 730 -13.72 59.03 4.33
C LEU A 730 -12.49 58.57 3.55
N LYS A 731 -11.62 57.76 4.19
CA LYS A 731 -10.42 57.21 3.56
C LYS A 731 -10.45 55.69 3.56
N GLY A 732 -10.40 55.09 2.38
CA GLY A 732 -10.03 53.69 2.20
C GLY A 732 -8.51 53.55 2.23
N LEU A 733 -8.00 52.60 3.00
CA LEU A 733 -6.58 52.34 3.22
C LEU A 733 -6.22 50.94 2.74
N GLY A 734 -5.09 50.81 2.05
CA GLY A 734 -4.46 49.54 1.74
C GLY A 734 -2.96 49.61 1.99
N SER A 735 -2.37 48.57 2.57
CA SER A 735 -0.92 48.43 2.68
C SER A 735 -0.49 46.99 2.44
N TRP A 736 0.69 46.82 1.85
CA TRP A 736 1.35 45.53 1.74
C TRP A 736 2.84 45.70 1.96
N GLY A 737 3.48 44.69 2.53
CA GLY A 737 4.92 44.75 2.80
C GLY A 737 5.56 43.39 2.94
N ARG A 738 6.89 43.40 2.87
CA ARG A 738 7.74 42.24 3.09
C ARG A 738 8.93 42.64 3.94
N ILE A 739 9.26 41.80 4.91
CA ILE A 739 10.46 41.88 5.72
C ILE A 739 11.31 40.63 5.46
N GLU A 740 12.57 40.84 5.11
CA GLU A 740 13.54 39.77 4.91
C GLU A 740 14.16 39.33 6.23
N GLY A 741 14.29 38.02 6.41
CA GLY A 741 14.89 37.41 7.58
C GLY A 741 16.39 37.70 7.70
N VAL A 742 16.91 37.62 8.93
CA VAL A 742 18.31 37.95 9.28
C VAL A 742 18.84 36.91 10.25
N GLN A 743 20.06 36.43 10.02
CA GLN A 743 20.71 35.45 10.91
C GLN A 743 19.83 34.23 11.21
N GLY A 744 18.99 33.82 10.24
CA GLY A 744 18.12 32.66 10.38
C GLY A 744 16.76 32.92 11.05
N SER A 745 16.38 34.19 11.24
CA SER A 745 14.97 34.58 11.40
C SER A 745 14.22 34.41 10.06
N GLU A 746 12.93 34.16 10.14
CA GLU A 746 12.05 33.92 9.01
C GLU A 746 11.63 35.22 8.32
N SER A 747 11.50 35.18 6.99
CA SER A 747 10.89 36.28 6.24
C SER A 747 9.37 36.22 6.35
N TYR A 748 8.73 37.37 6.45
CA TYR A 748 7.27 37.45 6.48
C TYR A 748 6.72 38.52 5.53
N THR A 749 5.47 38.31 5.15
CA THR A 749 4.68 39.25 4.36
C THR A 749 3.50 39.73 5.17
N SER A 750 3.13 40.99 4.99
CA SER A 750 1.97 41.57 5.67
C SER A 750 1.08 42.32 4.68
N SER A 751 -0.21 42.36 4.98
CA SER A 751 -1.19 43.18 4.27
C SER A 751 -2.17 43.81 5.24
N LEU A 752 -2.64 45.01 4.95
CA LEU A 752 -3.68 45.71 5.68
C LEU A 752 -4.69 46.27 4.68
N GLY A 753 -5.98 46.16 5.01
CA GLY A 753 -7.08 46.83 4.33
C GLY A 753 -8.03 47.43 5.35
N GLY A 754 -8.46 48.66 5.15
CA GLY A 754 -9.30 49.32 6.14
C GLY A 754 -9.97 50.58 5.65
N MET A 755 -10.79 51.16 6.53
CA MET A 755 -11.48 52.41 6.29
C MET A 755 -11.43 53.30 7.53
N LEU A 756 -11.18 54.59 7.32
CA LEU A 756 -11.26 55.63 8.34
C LEU A 756 -12.34 56.64 7.96
N LEU A 757 -13.08 57.09 8.96
CA LEU A 757 -14.02 58.20 8.89
C LEU A 757 -13.53 59.28 9.88
N GLY A 758 -13.49 60.53 9.46
CA GLY A 758 -13.15 61.61 10.36
C GLY A 758 -13.85 62.91 10.06
N LEU A 759 -13.80 63.79 11.05
CA LEU A 759 -14.36 65.13 11.02
C LEU A 759 -13.28 66.10 11.48
N ASP A 760 -12.99 67.13 10.69
CA ASP A 760 -12.13 68.24 11.08
C ASP A 760 -12.79 69.59 10.85
N ARG A 761 -12.44 70.56 11.70
CA ARG A 761 -12.99 71.92 11.68
C ARG A 761 -11.88 72.95 11.77
N ASP A 762 -12.01 74.00 10.98
CA ASP A 762 -11.21 75.22 11.12
C ASP A 762 -11.84 76.09 12.23
N PHE A 763 -11.10 76.30 13.31
CA PHE A 763 -11.54 77.13 14.45
C PHE A 763 -11.28 78.61 14.20
N ASP A 764 -10.19 78.90 13.50
CA ASP A 764 -9.77 80.21 13.01
C ASP A 764 -8.92 80.02 11.74
N GLU A 765 -8.32 81.09 11.22
CA GLU A 765 -7.50 81.04 10.00
C GLU A 765 -6.18 80.25 10.16
N GLN A 766 -5.77 79.95 11.40
CA GLN A 766 -4.49 79.34 11.76
C GLN A 766 -4.65 77.93 12.36
N THR A 767 -5.83 77.59 12.88
CA THR A 767 -6.05 76.42 13.72
C THR A 767 -7.09 75.47 13.15
N ARG A 768 -6.69 74.21 12.96
CA ARG A 768 -7.57 73.09 12.59
C ARG A 768 -7.44 71.96 13.59
N ALA A 769 -8.55 71.39 14.03
CA ALA A 769 -8.51 70.13 14.79
C ALA A 769 -9.56 69.15 14.27
N GLY A 770 -9.28 67.86 14.45
CA GLY A 770 -10.17 66.80 14.00
C GLY A 770 -10.06 65.52 14.80
N LEU A 771 -11.09 64.69 14.65
CA LEU A 771 -11.20 63.35 15.20
C LEU A 771 -11.40 62.35 14.07
N ALA A 772 -10.91 61.14 14.27
CA ALA A 772 -11.07 60.03 13.34
C ALA A 772 -11.38 58.74 14.09
N ALA A 773 -12.18 57.88 13.46
CA ALA A 773 -12.40 56.52 13.89
C ALA A 773 -12.38 55.60 12.67
N GLY A 774 -12.05 54.32 12.87
CA GLY A 774 -12.15 53.36 11.79
C GLY A 774 -11.78 51.95 12.15
N TYR A 775 -11.74 51.11 11.13
CA TYR A 775 -11.49 49.69 11.23
C TYR A 775 -10.51 49.24 10.15
N SER A 776 -9.64 48.29 10.49
CA SER A 776 -8.81 47.60 9.51
C SER A 776 -8.71 46.11 9.81
N ASP A 777 -8.70 45.31 8.75
CA ASP A 777 -8.26 43.92 8.76
C ASP A 777 -6.82 43.85 8.28
N SER A 778 -6.02 43.00 8.90
CA SER A 778 -4.66 42.75 8.44
C SER A 778 -4.28 41.29 8.55
N SER A 779 -3.33 40.87 7.72
CA SER A 779 -2.80 39.52 7.73
C SER A 779 -1.29 39.50 7.71
N LEU A 780 -0.71 38.46 8.31
CA LEU A 780 0.70 38.15 8.30
C LEU A 780 0.90 36.68 7.91
N GLY A 781 1.81 36.41 6.98
CA GLY A 781 2.14 35.05 6.54
C GLY A 781 3.64 34.78 6.54
N MET A 782 4.02 33.61 7.07
CA MET A 782 5.39 33.08 7.14
C MET A 782 5.46 31.76 6.37
N GLY A 783 6.10 31.79 5.20
CA GLY A 783 6.17 30.62 4.31
C GLY A 783 7.04 29.49 4.86
N GLY A 784 8.13 29.79 5.56
CA GLY A 784 9.06 28.77 6.05
C GLY A 784 8.53 27.95 7.23
N SER A 785 7.79 28.57 8.14
CA SER A 785 7.19 27.92 9.33
C SER A 785 5.70 27.58 9.18
N HIS A 786 5.12 27.75 7.97
CA HIS A 786 3.70 27.58 7.69
C HIS A 786 2.76 28.27 8.69
N SER A 787 3.18 29.44 9.18
CA SER A 787 2.46 30.19 10.23
C SER A 787 1.74 31.40 9.63
N ARG A 788 0.55 31.72 10.16
CA ARG A 788 -0.25 32.87 9.73
C ARG A 788 -0.96 33.57 10.89
N ALA A 789 -1.15 34.87 10.78
CA ALA A 789 -1.96 35.66 11.70
C ALA A 789 -2.96 36.52 10.93
N THR A 790 -4.13 36.74 11.51
CA THR A 790 -5.14 37.70 11.04
C THR A 790 -5.54 38.61 12.19
N VAL A 791 -5.63 39.91 11.96
CA VAL A 791 -5.87 40.90 13.01
C VAL A 791 -6.99 41.86 12.62
N ASP A 792 -8.04 41.87 13.44
CA ASP A 792 -9.08 42.89 13.43
C ASP A 792 -8.66 44.06 14.31
N SER A 793 -8.65 45.27 13.76
CA SER A 793 -8.22 46.47 14.50
C SER A 793 -9.26 47.58 14.45
N TYR A 794 -9.46 48.24 15.59
CA TYR A 794 -10.35 49.39 15.75
C TYR A 794 -9.53 50.59 16.19
N HIS A 795 -9.70 51.72 15.52
CA HIS A 795 -8.84 52.89 15.66
C HIS A 795 -9.62 54.11 16.11
N LEU A 796 -9.02 54.89 17.02
CA LEU A 796 -9.43 56.25 17.33
C LEU A 796 -8.23 57.18 17.18
N GLY A 797 -8.43 58.33 16.56
CA GLY A 797 -7.39 59.31 16.31
C GLY A 797 -7.86 60.73 16.58
N ALA A 798 -6.94 61.58 17.01
CA ALA A 798 -7.16 63.01 17.15
C ALA A 798 -5.93 63.75 16.62
N TYR A 799 -6.16 64.92 16.03
CA TYR A 799 -5.08 65.76 15.52
C TYR A 799 -5.43 67.24 15.59
N VAL A 800 -4.40 68.06 15.68
CA VAL A 800 -4.48 69.51 15.63
C VAL A 800 -3.31 70.07 14.83
N ARG A 801 -3.58 71.14 14.11
CA ARG A 801 -2.61 71.97 13.42
C ARG A 801 -2.78 73.42 13.87
N HIS A 802 -1.65 74.10 14.01
CA HIS A 802 -1.60 75.54 14.19
C HIS A 802 -0.52 76.14 13.28
N ASP A 803 -0.88 77.12 12.45
CA ASP A 803 0.04 77.84 11.55
C ASP A 803 0.48 79.18 12.19
N VAL A 804 1.78 79.34 12.40
CA VAL A 804 2.43 80.58 12.86
C VAL A 804 3.25 81.14 11.68
N ASP A 805 2.67 82.10 10.95
CA ASP A 805 3.22 82.63 9.69
C ASP A 805 3.54 81.52 8.67
N GLN A 806 4.83 81.25 8.42
CA GLN A 806 5.28 80.18 7.52
C GLN A 806 5.54 78.86 8.26
N LEU A 807 5.54 78.84 9.60
CA LEU A 807 5.80 77.65 10.40
C LEU A 807 4.48 76.96 10.76
N ARG A 808 4.32 75.71 10.35
CA ARG A 808 3.22 74.85 10.76
C ARG A 808 3.65 73.93 11.87
N LEU A 809 2.89 73.93 12.96
CA LEU A 809 3.00 72.95 14.04
C LEU A 809 1.81 72.01 13.98
N SER A 810 2.07 70.70 13.98
CA SER A 810 1.03 69.67 14.04
C SER A 810 1.30 68.71 15.17
N LEU A 811 0.24 68.32 15.87
CA LEU A 811 0.25 67.29 16.91
C LEU A 811 -0.89 66.33 16.62
N GLY A 812 -0.62 65.03 16.70
CA GLY A 812 -1.66 64.03 16.57
C GLY A 812 -1.35 62.80 17.39
N GLY A 813 -2.38 62.01 17.64
CA GLY A 813 -2.24 60.73 18.31
C GLY A 813 -3.36 59.78 17.97
N SER A 814 -3.10 58.50 18.17
CA SER A 814 -4.08 57.44 17.95
C SER A 814 -3.99 56.35 19.01
N TYR A 815 -5.13 55.74 19.28
CA TYR A 815 -5.27 54.57 20.13
C TYR A 815 -5.99 53.48 19.34
N SER A 816 -5.44 52.26 19.35
CA SER A 816 -6.02 51.13 18.62
C SER A 816 -6.18 49.91 19.50
N TRP A 817 -7.29 49.21 19.33
CA TRP A 817 -7.51 47.86 19.88
C TRP A 817 -7.33 46.85 18.76
N HIS A 818 -6.62 45.76 19.04
CA HIS A 818 -6.30 44.71 18.10
C HIS A 818 -6.78 43.37 18.66
N ARG A 819 -7.41 42.56 17.81
CA ARG A 819 -7.71 41.16 18.09
C ARG A 819 -7.08 40.30 17.02
N ALA A 820 -6.04 39.57 17.39
CA ALA A 820 -5.32 38.68 16.51
C ALA A 820 -5.75 37.22 16.71
N GLU A 821 -5.86 36.50 15.60
CA GLU A 821 -5.90 35.04 15.57
C GLU A 821 -4.64 34.52 14.89
N VAL A 822 -3.81 33.79 15.63
CA VAL A 822 -2.58 33.17 15.13
C VAL A 822 -2.82 31.69 14.91
N ARG A 823 -2.33 31.15 13.80
CA ARG A 823 -2.32 29.73 13.47
C ARG A 823 -0.93 29.28 13.06
N ARG A 824 -0.50 28.14 13.60
CA ARG A 824 0.76 27.48 13.28
C ARG A 824 0.48 26.05 12.86
N ASP A 825 0.68 25.76 11.58
CA ASP A 825 0.52 24.42 11.01
C ASP A 825 1.89 23.72 11.01
N LEU A 826 1.98 22.58 11.70
CA LEU A 826 3.20 21.78 11.84
C LEU A 826 3.14 20.59 10.88
N ALA A 827 4.21 20.37 10.14
CA ALA A 827 4.41 19.21 9.28
C ALA A 827 5.93 18.97 9.11
N TYR A 828 6.48 18.07 9.91
CA TYR A 828 7.88 17.66 9.83
C TYR A 828 7.99 16.18 10.19
N ALA A 829 8.94 15.48 9.55
CA ALA A 829 9.05 14.02 9.69
C ALA A 829 7.72 13.27 9.47
N GLU A 830 7.33 12.42 10.40
CA GLU A 830 6.06 11.69 10.36
C GLU A 830 4.99 12.33 11.27
N VAL A 831 5.23 13.56 11.76
CA VAL A 831 4.31 14.27 12.65
C VAL A 831 3.65 15.46 11.98
N SER A 832 2.43 15.76 12.42
CA SER A 832 1.68 16.92 11.97
C SER A 832 0.85 17.50 13.11
N GLY A 833 0.55 18.78 13.07
CA GLY A 833 -0.12 19.46 14.17
C GLY A 833 -0.71 20.80 13.78
N ARG A 834 -1.65 21.31 14.57
CA ARG A 834 -2.21 22.65 14.34
C ARG A 834 -2.44 23.35 15.66
N GLN A 835 -1.76 24.48 15.83
CA GLN A 835 -1.91 25.35 16.99
C GLN A 835 -2.69 26.60 16.63
N ARG A 836 -3.49 27.09 17.57
CA ARG A 836 -4.27 28.33 17.43
C ARG A 836 -4.24 29.15 18.72
N ALA A 837 -3.88 30.42 18.62
CA ALA A 837 -4.00 31.39 19.70
C ALA A 837 -4.94 32.53 19.32
N ARG A 838 -5.63 33.07 20.32
CA ARG A 838 -6.33 34.37 20.22
C ARG A 838 -5.61 35.33 21.15
N ILE A 839 -5.28 36.51 20.63
CA ILE A 839 -4.47 37.50 21.33
C ILE A 839 -5.17 38.83 21.21
N ASP A 840 -5.37 39.52 22.33
CA ASP A 840 -5.81 40.91 22.34
C ASP A 840 -4.59 41.80 22.58
N ALA A 841 -4.52 42.95 21.90
CA ALA A 841 -3.44 43.91 22.04
C ALA A 841 -3.95 45.35 21.89
N ARG A 842 -3.17 46.31 22.38
CA ARG A 842 -3.48 47.75 22.33
C ARG A 842 -2.25 48.51 21.87
N SER A 843 -2.42 49.41 20.90
CA SER A 843 -1.35 50.29 20.45
C SER A 843 -1.71 51.76 20.65
N GLN A 844 -0.70 52.55 21.02
CA GLN A 844 -0.80 53.98 21.22
C GLN A 844 0.27 54.65 20.37
N GLN A 845 -0.07 55.79 19.78
CA GLN A 845 0.86 56.58 18.99
C GLN A 845 0.67 58.06 19.27
N LEU A 846 1.77 58.78 19.40
CA LEU A 846 1.81 60.23 19.51
C LEU A 846 2.84 60.76 18.52
N PHE A 847 2.50 61.76 17.73
CA PHE A 847 3.41 62.36 16.77
C PHE A 847 3.29 63.88 16.76
N ALA A 848 4.43 64.55 16.62
CA ALA A 848 4.52 65.99 16.49
C ALA A 848 5.37 66.33 15.26
N GLU A 849 4.97 67.37 14.54
CA GLU A 849 5.66 67.81 13.33
C GLU A 849 5.77 69.34 13.28
N ALA A 850 6.96 69.82 12.93
CA ALA A 850 7.22 71.21 12.57
C ALA A 850 7.60 71.28 11.08
N ALA A 851 6.88 72.07 10.29
CA ALA A 851 7.13 72.22 8.85
C ALA A 851 7.19 73.71 8.47
N TYR A 852 8.20 74.12 7.69
CA TYR A 852 8.40 75.52 7.30
C TYR A 852 8.08 75.72 5.82
N ARG A 853 7.19 76.65 5.50
CA ARG A 853 6.67 76.86 4.14
C ARG A 853 7.52 77.84 3.34
N LEU A 854 8.10 77.35 2.24
CA LEU A 854 8.84 78.12 1.24
C LEU A 854 7.98 78.26 -0.01
N ALA A 855 7.47 79.46 -0.28
CA ALA A 855 6.68 79.75 -1.48
C ALA A 855 7.59 80.16 -2.64
N LEU A 856 7.86 79.25 -3.59
CA LEU A 856 8.53 79.57 -4.85
C LEU A 856 7.47 79.80 -5.95
N PRO A 857 7.76 80.56 -7.03
CA PRO A 857 6.78 80.95 -8.04
C PRO A 857 6.03 79.80 -8.75
N ALA A 858 6.62 78.59 -8.79
CA ALA A 858 6.06 77.43 -9.49
C ALA A 858 5.76 76.22 -8.59
N VAL A 859 6.29 76.19 -7.36
CA VAL A 859 6.18 75.05 -6.44
C VAL A 859 6.25 75.53 -4.99
N GLN A 860 5.43 74.96 -4.12
CA GLN A 860 5.52 75.17 -2.68
C GLN A 860 6.39 74.06 -2.09
N LEU A 861 7.45 74.43 -1.38
CA LEU A 861 8.31 73.50 -0.67
C LEU A 861 8.08 73.61 0.85
N GLU A 862 8.00 72.48 1.54
CA GLU A 862 7.81 72.39 2.98
C GLU A 862 8.82 71.39 3.57
N PRO A 863 10.05 71.81 3.93
CA PRO A 863 10.91 71.04 4.81
C PRO A 863 10.25 70.80 6.18
N PHE A 864 10.38 69.60 6.72
CA PHE A 864 9.75 69.22 7.98
C PHE A 864 10.63 68.33 8.85
N ALA A 865 10.40 68.43 10.16
CA ALA A 865 10.92 67.54 11.18
C ALA A 865 9.77 66.95 11.99
N ASN A 866 9.73 65.63 12.12
CA ASN A 866 8.71 64.89 12.85
C ASN A 866 9.35 64.03 13.95
N LEU A 867 8.68 63.93 15.10
CA LEU A 867 8.99 62.98 16.17
C LEU A 867 7.74 62.15 16.47
N THR A 868 7.90 60.83 16.51
CA THR A 868 6.82 59.88 16.79
C THR A 868 7.22 58.95 17.94
N TYR A 869 6.32 58.78 18.91
CA TYR A 869 6.36 57.74 19.94
C TYR A 869 5.27 56.70 19.66
N GLN A 870 5.60 55.42 19.82
CA GLN A 870 4.66 54.31 19.71
C GLN A 870 4.83 53.39 20.91
N HIS A 871 3.71 52.90 21.43
CA HIS A 871 3.64 51.92 22.51
C HIS A 871 2.69 50.79 22.11
N LEU A 872 3.09 49.54 22.34
CA LEU A 872 2.27 48.35 22.14
C LEU A 872 2.24 47.57 23.45
N ASP A 873 1.04 47.18 23.87
CA ASP A 873 0.76 46.33 25.03
C ASP A 873 -0.04 45.13 24.52
N ARG A 874 0.50 43.92 24.69
CA ARG A 874 -0.10 42.67 24.20
C ARG A 874 -0.34 41.74 25.38
N ASP A 875 -1.57 41.25 25.49
CA ASP A 875 -1.95 40.30 26.53
C ASP A 875 -1.23 38.96 26.32
N GLY A 876 -0.94 38.25 27.40
CA GLY A 876 -0.42 36.88 27.36
C GLY A 876 -1.41 35.92 26.70
N PHE A 877 -0.89 34.80 26.18
CA PHE A 877 -1.69 33.80 25.48
C PHE A 877 -1.25 32.37 25.79
N HIS A 878 -2.17 31.44 25.51
CA HIS A 878 -1.91 30.01 25.52
C HIS A 878 -2.52 29.42 24.24
N GLU A 879 -1.70 28.78 23.41
CA GLU A 879 -2.15 28.11 22.19
C GLU A 879 -3.09 26.95 22.53
N LYS A 880 -4.12 26.76 21.71
CA LYS A 880 -4.93 25.55 21.68
C LYS A 880 -4.45 24.66 20.54
N GLY A 881 -4.21 23.39 20.85
CA GLY A 881 -3.88 22.38 19.85
C GLY A 881 -3.35 21.13 20.53
N ASP A 882 -2.15 20.74 20.17
CA ASP A 882 -1.53 19.47 20.57
C ASP A 882 -0.31 19.68 21.47
N ALA A 883 0.52 18.65 21.71
CA ALA A 883 1.67 18.73 22.62
C ALA A 883 2.71 19.81 22.25
N ALA A 884 2.69 20.33 21.02
CA ALA A 884 3.56 21.40 20.56
C ALA A 884 3.01 22.81 20.82
N ALA A 885 1.88 22.95 21.52
CA ALA A 885 1.30 24.25 21.89
C ALA A 885 2.31 25.10 22.68
N LEU A 886 2.28 26.42 22.44
CA LEU A 886 3.11 27.43 23.09
C LEU A 886 2.28 28.37 23.96
N GLN A 887 2.95 29.01 24.93
CA GLN A 887 2.39 30.04 25.78
C GLN A 887 3.37 31.19 25.98
N ALA A 888 2.83 32.38 26.25
CA ALA A 888 3.59 33.59 26.57
C ALA A 888 2.85 34.43 27.61
N GLY A 889 3.59 35.22 28.39
CA GLY A 889 3.03 36.26 29.24
C GLY A 889 2.76 37.56 28.48
N ASP A 890 2.30 38.57 29.22
CA ASP A 890 2.09 39.92 28.69
C ASP A 890 3.42 40.52 28.17
N GLU A 891 3.34 41.27 27.07
CA GLU A 891 4.51 41.84 26.39
C GLU A 891 4.28 43.33 26.08
N GLN A 892 5.29 44.17 26.32
CA GLN A 892 5.24 45.61 26.07
C GLN A 892 6.40 46.08 25.20
N ARG A 893 6.11 46.93 24.21
CA ARG A 893 7.12 47.47 23.29
C ARG A 893 6.97 48.96 23.04
N ASP A 894 8.11 49.65 23.03
CA ASP A 894 8.20 51.09 22.77
C ASP A 894 9.08 51.40 21.56
N ALA A 895 8.66 52.38 20.77
CA ALA A 895 9.42 52.89 19.65
C ALA A 895 9.45 54.43 19.60
N TRP A 896 10.65 54.97 19.41
CA TRP A 896 10.87 56.39 19.13
C TRP A 896 11.42 56.55 17.72
N LEU A 897 10.76 57.36 16.91
CA LEU A 897 11.12 57.61 15.50
C LEU A 897 11.27 59.11 15.27
N SER A 898 12.34 59.53 14.61
CA SER A 898 12.49 60.87 14.06
C SER A 898 12.45 60.82 12.55
N THR A 899 11.81 61.79 11.90
CA THR A 899 11.79 61.89 10.44
C THR A 899 12.16 63.30 10.02
N LEU A 900 13.13 63.42 9.13
CA LEU A 900 13.47 64.68 8.46
C LEU A 900 13.11 64.55 6.98
N GLY A 901 12.37 65.50 6.42
CA GLY A 901 11.95 65.40 5.04
C GLY A 901 11.63 66.72 4.36
N LEU A 902 11.31 66.62 3.08
CA LEU A 902 10.90 67.71 2.21
C LEU A 902 9.63 67.31 1.48
N ARG A 903 8.64 68.21 1.46
CA ARG A 903 7.41 68.06 0.68
C ARG A 903 7.35 69.13 -0.39
N GLY A 904 7.05 68.74 -1.63
CA GLY A 904 6.77 69.63 -2.74
C GLY A 904 5.31 69.54 -3.14
N ARG A 905 4.67 70.68 -3.41
CA ARG A 905 3.27 70.75 -3.86
C ARG A 905 3.15 71.71 -5.02
N GLN A 906 2.40 71.29 -6.04
CA GLN A 906 2.07 72.09 -7.22
C GLN A 906 0.58 71.97 -7.52
N GLN A 907 -0.05 73.09 -7.89
CA GLN A 907 -1.47 73.16 -8.18
C GLN A 907 -1.66 73.71 -9.61
N TRP A 908 -2.52 73.05 -10.38
CA TRP A 908 -2.90 73.46 -11.73
C TRP A 908 -4.40 73.68 -11.77
N GLN A 909 -4.82 74.73 -12.47
CA GLN A 909 -6.21 74.95 -12.80
C GLN A 909 -6.55 74.12 -14.05
N VAL A 910 -7.43 73.12 -13.92
CA VAL A 910 -7.78 72.19 -15.00
C VAL A 910 -9.11 72.55 -15.64
N GLY A 911 -9.97 73.28 -14.94
CA GLY A 911 -11.21 73.86 -15.46
C GLY A 911 -11.71 75.07 -14.67
N PRO A 912 -12.88 75.65 -15.01
CA PRO A 912 -13.42 76.84 -14.36
C PRO A 912 -13.73 76.67 -12.86
N GLN A 913 -13.92 75.43 -12.41
CA GLN A 913 -14.22 75.06 -11.02
C GLN A 913 -13.45 73.81 -10.56
N GLN A 914 -12.41 73.40 -11.28
CA GLN A 914 -11.65 72.19 -11.00
C GLN A 914 -10.16 72.49 -10.93
N ASP A 915 -9.53 72.12 -9.82
CA ASP A 915 -8.10 72.18 -9.61
C ASP A 915 -7.51 70.77 -9.42
N LEU A 916 -6.32 70.59 -9.97
CA LEU A 916 -5.48 69.40 -9.74
C LEU A 916 -4.30 69.82 -8.87
N GLN A 917 -4.15 69.18 -7.73
CA GLN A 917 -2.97 69.32 -6.89
C GLN A 917 -2.16 68.03 -6.92
N LEU A 918 -0.88 68.14 -7.25
CA LEU A 918 0.08 67.05 -7.07
C LEU A 918 1.04 67.42 -5.94
N ALA A 919 1.29 66.46 -5.06
CA ALA A 919 2.29 66.57 -4.01
C ALA A 919 3.22 65.36 -4.02
N ALA A 920 4.49 65.61 -3.73
CA ALA A 920 5.51 64.59 -3.56
C ALA A 920 6.27 64.83 -2.26
N SER A 921 6.65 63.76 -1.57
CA SER A 921 7.45 63.83 -0.34
C SER A 921 8.62 62.86 -0.38
N LEU A 922 9.73 63.30 0.19
CA LEU A 922 10.90 62.47 0.48
C LEU A 922 11.32 62.71 1.92
N GLY A 923 11.51 61.65 2.69
CA GLY A 923 11.94 61.72 4.08
C GLY A 923 12.97 60.66 4.43
N TRP A 924 13.83 60.98 5.39
CA TRP A 924 14.68 60.04 6.08
C TRP A 924 14.13 59.84 7.49
N GLN A 925 13.73 58.60 7.79
CA GLN A 925 13.27 58.18 9.11
C GLN A 925 14.39 57.45 9.84
N HIS A 926 14.63 57.84 11.08
CA HIS A 926 15.62 57.27 11.98
C HIS A 926 14.96 56.77 13.27
N ARG A 927 15.21 55.52 13.64
CA ARG A 927 14.72 54.90 14.88
C ARG A 927 15.69 55.16 16.04
N LEU A 928 15.22 55.87 17.06
CA LEU A 928 15.99 56.25 18.24
C LEU A 928 16.02 55.15 19.32
N SER A 929 15.00 54.27 19.36
CA SER A 929 14.93 53.15 20.30
C SER A 929 15.72 51.90 19.82
N GLY A 930 15.81 50.87 20.66
CA GLY A 930 16.40 49.59 20.28
C GLY A 930 15.74 48.97 19.02
N THR A 931 16.53 48.19 18.28
CA THR A 931 16.12 47.52 17.03
C THR A 931 15.91 46.01 17.20
N GLN A 932 16.26 45.44 18.36
CA GLN A 932 16.08 44.02 18.63
C GLN A 932 14.71 43.79 19.26
N ASP A 933 13.95 42.91 18.63
CA ASP A 933 12.63 42.48 19.03
C ASP A 933 12.75 41.05 19.53
N ARG A 934 12.64 40.88 20.85
CA ARG A 934 12.79 39.60 21.55
C ARG A 934 11.50 39.23 22.24
N GLU A 935 11.17 37.95 22.21
CA GLU A 935 10.01 37.42 22.90
C GLU A 935 10.40 36.15 23.66
N HIS A 936 9.77 35.93 24.81
CA HIS A 936 9.92 34.70 25.59
C HIS A 936 8.68 33.84 25.43
N LEU A 937 8.84 32.66 24.82
CA LEU A 937 7.80 31.64 24.72
C LEU A 937 8.18 30.45 25.60
N ALA A 938 7.19 29.67 26.00
CA ALA A 938 7.39 28.34 26.58
C ALA A 938 6.46 27.33 25.90
N PHE A 939 6.82 26.05 25.88
CA PHE A 939 5.87 24.99 25.53
C PHE A 939 4.77 24.96 26.60
N ALA A 940 3.51 24.75 26.22
CA ALA A 940 2.36 24.77 27.12
C ALA A 940 2.51 23.80 28.31
N ASP A 941 3.22 22.68 28.11
CA ASP A 941 3.51 21.68 29.13
C ASP A 941 4.78 22.00 29.96
N SER A 942 5.34 23.22 29.84
CA SER A 942 6.55 23.66 30.54
C SER A 942 6.50 25.14 30.92
N ASP A 943 6.94 25.47 32.13
CA ASP A 943 7.08 26.86 32.58
C ASP A 943 8.47 27.45 32.27
N LEU A 944 9.31 26.73 31.51
CA LEU A 944 10.67 27.17 31.19
C LEU A 944 10.69 27.97 29.88
N PRO A 945 10.85 29.30 29.92
CA PRO A 945 10.87 30.09 28.72
C PRO A 945 12.14 29.83 27.90
N PHE A 946 12.01 30.05 26.60
CA PHE A 946 13.09 30.20 25.65
C PHE A 946 12.87 31.47 24.83
N ARG A 947 13.98 32.07 24.41
CA ARG A 947 13.99 33.38 23.78
C ARG A 947 14.00 33.23 22.27
N LEU A 948 13.14 34.00 21.61
CA LEU A 948 13.05 34.08 20.16
C LEU A 948 13.38 35.49 19.68
N GLU A 949 13.86 35.56 18.44
CA GLU A 949 14.13 36.79 17.75
C GLU A 949 13.40 36.78 16.39
N THR A 950 12.76 37.88 16.03
CA THR A 950 12.28 38.09 14.65
C THR A 950 13.26 38.99 13.90
N ALA A 951 13.03 39.22 12.61
CA ALA A 951 13.81 40.17 11.83
C ALA A 951 13.78 41.56 12.51
N PRO A 952 14.94 42.11 12.91
CA PRO A 952 14.98 43.33 13.71
C PRO A 952 14.46 44.53 12.92
N ALA A 953 13.77 45.45 13.60
CA ALA A 953 13.41 46.74 13.02
C ALA A 953 14.66 47.47 12.50
N LEU A 954 14.56 48.12 11.34
CA LEU A 954 15.70 48.79 10.74
C LEU A 954 15.92 50.19 11.35
N ARG A 955 17.20 50.57 11.47
CA ARG A 955 17.59 51.85 12.07
C ARG A 955 17.17 53.05 11.21
N ASP A 956 17.27 52.88 9.89
CA ASP A 956 17.09 53.94 8.91
C ASP A 956 16.18 53.46 7.78
N ALA A 957 15.24 54.31 7.37
CA ALA A 957 14.37 54.07 6.23
C ALA A 957 14.18 55.35 5.40
N ALA A 958 14.08 55.19 4.08
CA ALA A 958 13.62 56.23 3.18
C ALA A 958 12.08 56.18 3.10
N LEU A 959 11.45 57.34 3.27
CA LEU A 959 10.02 57.55 3.10
C LEU A 959 9.79 58.28 1.77
N VAL A 960 8.92 57.75 0.93
CA VAL A 960 8.53 58.35 -0.35
C VAL A 960 7.02 58.47 -0.38
N GLY A 961 6.49 59.64 -0.72
CA GLY A 961 5.06 59.85 -0.83
C GLY A 961 4.69 60.56 -2.12
N LEU A 962 3.55 60.20 -2.69
CA LEU A 962 2.92 60.85 -3.83
C LEU A 962 1.43 61.02 -3.54
N GLN A 963 0.88 62.19 -3.85
CA GLN A 963 -0.55 62.46 -3.70
C GLN A 963 -1.06 63.24 -4.91
N ALA A 964 -2.21 62.82 -5.43
CA ALA A 964 -2.98 63.55 -6.41
C ALA A 964 -4.35 63.88 -5.83
N ARG A 965 -4.74 65.16 -5.84
CA ARG A 965 -6.06 65.62 -5.38
C ARG A 965 -6.75 66.39 -6.49
N VAL A 966 -8.03 66.10 -6.69
CA VAL A 966 -8.90 66.76 -7.66
C VAL A 966 -10.13 67.30 -6.95
N GLY A 967 -10.39 68.60 -7.09
CA GLY A 967 -11.68 69.18 -6.72
C GLY A 967 -12.75 68.75 -7.71
N LEU A 968 -13.72 67.94 -7.27
CA LEU A 968 -14.84 67.47 -8.10
C LEU A 968 -15.93 68.54 -8.20
N THR A 969 -16.21 69.23 -7.09
CA THR A 969 -17.10 70.38 -6.98
C THR A 969 -16.49 71.41 -6.02
N ARG A 970 -17.19 72.51 -5.72
CA ARG A 970 -16.73 73.51 -4.73
C ARG A 970 -16.56 72.92 -3.31
N ASP A 971 -17.31 71.87 -3.01
CA ASP A 971 -17.45 71.31 -1.67
C ASP A 971 -16.91 69.88 -1.56
N LEU A 972 -16.52 69.24 -2.67
CA LEU A 972 -16.15 67.83 -2.72
C LEU A 972 -14.78 67.63 -3.40
N ASP A 973 -13.82 67.07 -2.66
CA ASP A 973 -12.50 66.70 -3.15
C ASP A 973 -12.30 65.18 -3.13
N LEU A 974 -11.63 64.65 -4.16
CA LEU A 974 -11.14 63.28 -4.20
C LEU A 974 -9.62 63.29 -4.25
N SER A 975 -8.96 62.47 -3.42
CA SER A 975 -7.51 62.30 -3.45
C SER A 975 -7.08 60.84 -3.46
N LEU A 976 -6.06 60.55 -4.25
CA LEU A 976 -5.33 59.29 -4.27
C LEU A 976 -3.93 59.54 -3.73
N ASP A 977 -3.49 58.74 -2.77
CA ASP A 977 -2.16 58.78 -2.20
C ASP A 977 -1.43 57.44 -2.30
N TYR A 978 -0.11 57.51 -2.44
CA TYR A 978 0.82 56.40 -2.36
C TYR A 978 1.91 56.76 -1.38
N GLN A 979 2.29 55.80 -0.53
CA GLN A 979 3.35 55.94 0.45
C GLN A 979 4.24 54.71 0.42
N GLY A 980 5.54 54.91 0.48
CA GLY A 980 6.54 53.85 0.51
C GLY A 980 7.52 54.08 1.64
N ARG A 981 7.72 53.05 2.48
CA ARG A 981 8.84 52.96 3.42
C ARG A 981 9.81 51.91 2.92
N LEU A 982 11.02 52.35 2.59
CA LEU A 982 12.04 51.53 1.95
C LEU A 982 13.30 51.53 2.82
N ALA A 983 13.71 50.34 3.24
CA ALA A 983 14.95 50.13 3.96
C ALA A 983 15.66 48.87 3.43
N SER A 984 16.84 48.55 3.94
CA SER A 984 17.72 47.53 3.34
C SER A 984 17.11 46.12 3.28
N ARG A 985 16.18 45.80 4.18
CA ARG A 985 15.51 44.48 4.31
C ARG A 985 14.01 44.58 4.54
N GLU A 986 13.47 45.78 4.36
CA GLU A 986 12.06 46.07 4.59
C GLU A 986 11.54 46.91 3.44
N GLN A 987 10.42 46.47 2.88
CA GLN A 987 9.67 47.23 1.90
C GLN A 987 8.21 47.23 2.33
N GLN A 988 7.69 48.42 2.59
CA GLN A 988 6.28 48.62 2.90
C GLN A 988 5.72 49.66 1.93
N HIS A 989 4.58 49.32 1.35
CA HIS A 989 3.85 50.18 0.43
C HIS A 989 2.44 50.39 0.97
N GLY A 990 1.92 51.58 0.75
CA GLY A 990 0.57 51.98 1.10
C GLY A 990 -0.08 52.73 -0.04
N ALA A 991 -1.37 52.53 -0.22
CA ALA A 991 -2.20 53.31 -1.12
C ALA A 991 -3.51 53.69 -0.41
N GLY A 992 -3.94 54.93 -0.61
CA GLY A 992 -5.14 55.48 0.00
C GLY A 992 -6.03 56.17 -1.02
N LEU A 993 -7.34 55.98 -0.89
CA LEU A 993 -8.35 56.75 -1.61
C LEU A 993 -9.19 57.51 -0.61
N ASN A 994 -9.24 58.83 -0.73
CA ASN A 994 -9.87 59.68 0.26
C ASN A 994 -10.86 60.66 -0.39
N LEU A 995 -12.08 60.69 0.14
CA LEU A 995 -13.15 61.61 -0.25
C LEU A 995 -13.36 62.64 0.87
N GLN A 996 -13.40 63.93 0.54
CA GLN A 996 -13.56 65.02 1.50
C GLN A 996 -14.74 65.87 1.10
N TRP A 997 -15.68 66.08 2.02
CA TRP A 997 -16.86 66.91 1.82
C TRP A 997 -16.87 68.07 2.83
N ARG A 998 -16.96 69.31 2.32
CA ARG A 998 -17.02 70.56 3.08
C ARG A 998 -18.47 71.04 3.17
N PHE A 999 -18.90 71.49 4.35
CA PHE A 999 -20.24 72.05 4.57
C PHE A 999 -20.29 73.00 5.78
#